data_AF-A0A1G8UZ64-F1
#
_entry.id   AF-A0A1G8UZ64-F1
#
_cell.length_a   1.000
_cell.length_b   1.000
_cell.length_c   1.000
_cell.angle_alpha   90.00
_cell.angle_beta   90.00
_cell.angle_gamma   90.00
#
_symmetry.space_group_name_H-M   'P 1'
#
loop_
_entity.id
_entity.type
_entity.pdbx_description
1 polymer ?
#
loop_
_entity_poly.entity_id
_entity_poly.type
_entity_poly.pdbx_seq_one_letter_code
_entity_poly.pdbx_strand_id
1 'polypeptide(L)'
;MLNKTFAVVDLETTGNNLKKDNIIQLSIVFVRNFEITGQYNTFLSDEVNVSPFIRELTNISPDMLIGAPKFRDLAADIKDKLKDAVFVAHNVDFDLNFLKTAFDSAGISYNPAEKIDTVELSRIFLPTVPGYQLHLVAGDLGIELSQAHRADEDAYATAEILIHILKKMTQLHRETLIKIYHLSKSMRTNLTDLLFSVLNRYTDDNDDGIISYNQFYIKETEVSHKKIQPVSVHDLYYKYLDITDNEYRTDQYDLALLIYDSLVNENYHAIEAYTGLGKSDAFLIAALSYYSDYDAQVVVSTSRKILQNQLIEESLMLLRQVVSYDTPFALLKGKLNYLDLSAFTALLELDDTNPEICFLKMRMLVWLLETETGDLSEVNLRGPEKSYYETMRIQAGDQKHHFYFKRALSNAKKVPIIVTNHYFLNDCLNSLDGIQALIVDEAHQLKQALDLKERRKFSYPELKFFIGQVGLINQDRLLADYSKSNSAVSLYLLEDIVVNLNKNIDILFQKVTAKKLDDALDTLDNLMKFTDMFLSTIRGTDSYQALYNHMHFFDHSLKNLSYALQYDDYHIKANKNFQKTEITIRTDVLDTLADALRAIPCQILLSGTLEVHGNFKHLKYWFGDYDFKMTVMENSQMYKDIKLFIPNDISSYDVKDSLYIIDILDYIALYLSETDSKLIVIFSNYELLEKVYSYTEDIELFEQIPVLRQAHNSNNEKLLNQYNQLSQCLLLGTYTFTEGINLVSDKDKALMLTKLPFPVPKGDSFRDFYTEDLPEAVIHFRQIIGRVKRSDKDKGVVLLFDDRIMTKPYKNAFLKYFPEENIFHDTRESFKALLFDL
;
A
#
# COMPACT_ATOMS: atom_id res chain seq x y z
N MET A 1 24.64 -13.45 -25.33
CA MET A 1 24.36 -12.00 -25.30
C MET A 1 25.44 -11.18 -24.59
N LEU A 2 25.89 -11.55 -23.37
CA LEU A 2 26.79 -10.74 -22.51
C LEU A 2 28.12 -10.20 -23.10
N ASN A 3 28.59 -10.67 -24.26
CA ASN A 3 29.80 -10.15 -24.94
C ASN A 3 29.50 -8.95 -25.86
N LYS A 4 28.22 -8.68 -26.14
CA LYS A 4 27.75 -7.59 -27.01
C LYS A 4 27.68 -6.27 -26.24
N THR A 5 27.59 -5.17 -26.98
CA THR A 5 27.23 -3.87 -26.43
C THR A 5 25.72 -3.79 -26.25
N PHE A 6 25.27 -3.36 -25.08
CA PHE A 6 23.89 -2.98 -24.83
C PHE A 6 23.75 -1.48 -25.08
N ALA A 7 22.79 -1.09 -25.91
CA ALA A 7 22.43 0.30 -26.13
C ALA A 7 21.16 0.59 -25.35
N VAL A 8 21.30 1.28 -24.22
CA VAL A 8 20.22 1.68 -23.32
C VAL A 8 19.67 3.00 -23.81
N VAL A 9 18.41 3.00 -24.27
CA VAL A 9 17.78 4.12 -24.94
C VAL A 9 16.63 4.65 -24.09
N ASP A 10 16.54 5.97 -24.01
CA ASP A 10 15.43 6.68 -23.39
C ASP A 10 15.04 7.90 -24.23
N LEU A 11 13.75 8.25 -24.25
CA LEU A 11 13.17 9.30 -25.08
C LEU A 11 12.24 10.21 -24.27
N GLU A 12 12.42 11.52 -24.40
CA GLU A 12 11.37 12.49 -24.01
C GLU A 12 10.51 12.85 -25.21
N THR A 13 9.21 12.95 -25.01
CA THR A 13 8.23 13.22 -26.07
C THR A 13 7.28 14.35 -25.70
N THR A 14 6.60 14.94 -26.70
CA THR A 14 5.53 15.93 -26.47
C THR A 14 4.23 15.32 -25.92
N GLY A 15 4.19 13.99 -25.72
CA GLY A 15 3.04 13.22 -25.28
C GLY A 15 3.15 11.73 -25.60
N ASN A 16 2.11 10.94 -25.29
CA ASN A 16 2.15 9.47 -25.36
C ASN A 16 1.54 8.86 -26.65
N ASN A 17 1.17 9.68 -27.63
CA ASN A 17 0.53 9.25 -28.87
C ASN A 17 1.54 9.15 -30.02
N LEU A 18 1.91 7.91 -30.36
CA LEU A 18 2.83 7.57 -31.46
C LEU A 18 2.55 8.25 -32.81
N LYS A 19 1.29 8.65 -33.10
CA LYS A 19 0.92 9.26 -34.38
C LYS A 19 0.92 10.78 -34.39
N LYS A 20 0.96 11.41 -33.22
CA LYS A 20 0.77 12.86 -33.06
C LYS A 20 1.94 13.53 -32.35
N ASP A 21 2.56 12.83 -31.42
CA ASP A 21 3.59 13.38 -30.56
C ASP A 21 4.98 13.11 -31.13
N ASN A 22 5.89 14.06 -30.93
CA ASN A 22 7.25 14.03 -31.44
C ASN A 22 8.25 13.76 -30.33
N ILE A 23 9.40 13.18 -30.68
CA ILE A 23 10.55 13.03 -29.78
C ILE A 23 11.23 14.40 -29.66
N ILE A 24 11.44 14.87 -28.43
CA ILE A 24 12.10 16.16 -28.12
C ILE A 24 13.49 15.98 -27.52
N GLN A 25 13.79 14.81 -26.95
CA GLN A 25 15.13 14.43 -26.52
C GLN A 25 15.34 12.93 -26.77
N LEU A 26 16.54 12.56 -27.18
CA LEU A 26 16.98 11.18 -27.32
C LEU A 26 18.31 10.99 -26.60
N SER A 27 18.40 9.92 -25.81
CA SER A 27 19.60 9.51 -25.10
C SER A 27 19.91 8.04 -25.39
N ILE A 28 21.20 7.72 -25.56
CA ILE A 28 21.70 6.36 -25.71
C ILE A 28 22.94 6.19 -24.83
N VAL A 29 22.89 5.26 -23.89
CA VAL A 29 24.02 4.87 -23.03
C VAL A 29 24.53 3.49 -23.45
N PHE A 30 25.83 3.36 -23.66
CA PHE A 30 26.45 2.11 -24.13
C PHE A 30 27.07 1.34 -22.98
N VAL A 31 26.55 0.13 -22.71
CA VAL A 31 27.08 -0.76 -21.67
C VAL A 31 27.81 -1.94 -22.32
N ARG A 32 29.03 -2.22 -21.87
CA ARG A 32 29.81 -3.39 -22.28
C ARG A 32 30.62 -3.90 -21.11
N ASN A 33 30.68 -5.22 -20.93
CA ASN A 33 31.40 -5.86 -19.82
C ASN A 33 31.03 -5.30 -18.44
N PHE A 34 29.74 -5.05 -18.20
CA PHE A 34 29.22 -4.48 -16.93
C PHE A 34 29.71 -3.06 -16.61
N GLU A 35 30.19 -2.32 -17.61
CA GLU A 35 30.66 -0.93 -17.48
C GLU A 35 30.01 -0.04 -18.54
N ILE A 36 29.76 1.22 -18.18
CA ILE A 36 29.30 2.25 -19.12
C ILE A 36 30.52 2.72 -19.93
N THR A 37 30.44 2.57 -21.25
CA THR A 37 31.53 2.87 -22.20
C THR A 37 31.37 4.20 -22.92
N GLY A 38 30.19 4.81 -22.85
CA GLY A 38 29.90 6.12 -23.44
C GLY A 38 28.41 6.44 -23.44
N GLN A 39 28.10 7.69 -23.80
CA GLN A 39 26.74 8.20 -23.88
C GLN A 39 26.59 9.14 -25.09
N TYR A 40 25.43 9.12 -25.72
CA TYR A 40 25.04 10.00 -26.81
C TYR A 40 23.69 10.64 -26.50
N ASN A 41 23.66 11.97 -26.40
CA ASN A 41 22.47 12.75 -26.06
C ASN A 41 22.23 13.81 -27.13
N THR A 42 20.97 13.99 -27.53
CA THR A 42 20.59 15.06 -28.45
C THR A 42 19.18 15.57 -28.15
N PHE A 43 18.98 16.89 -28.25
CA PHE A 43 17.65 17.46 -28.38
C PHE A 43 17.18 17.35 -29.83
N LEU A 44 15.87 17.29 -30.02
CA LEU A 44 15.22 17.16 -31.31
C LEU A 44 14.04 18.12 -31.35
N SER A 45 13.80 18.78 -32.49
CA SER A 45 12.64 19.67 -32.61
C SER A 45 12.11 19.74 -34.03
N ASP A 46 10.81 19.44 -34.16
CA ASP A 46 10.01 19.84 -35.32
C ASP A 46 9.24 21.15 -35.07
N GLU A 47 8.93 21.45 -33.80
CA GLU A 47 8.28 22.67 -33.30
C GLU A 47 8.85 23.08 -31.92
N VAL A 48 8.81 24.38 -31.59
CA VAL A 48 9.44 24.95 -30.38
C VAL A 48 8.46 25.16 -29.21
N ASN A 49 7.14 25.10 -29.45
CA ASN A 49 6.13 25.33 -28.42
C ASN A 49 5.81 24.06 -27.62
N VAL A 50 6.22 24.05 -26.36
CA VAL A 50 5.90 23.00 -25.37
C VAL A 50 4.91 23.56 -24.34
N SER A 51 3.89 22.79 -23.94
CA SER A 51 2.88 23.22 -22.95
C SER A 51 3.50 23.39 -21.55
N PRO A 52 2.94 24.24 -20.66
CA PRO A 52 3.46 24.42 -19.29
C PRO A 52 3.60 23.10 -18.52
N PHE A 53 2.63 22.20 -18.65
CA PHE A 53 2.66 20.87 -18.06
C PHE A 53 3.86 20.02 -18.53
N ILE A 54 4.16 19.99 -19.85
CA ILE A 54 5.29 19.21 -20.37
C ILE A 54 6.64 19.84 -19.98
N ARG A 55 6.71 21.17 -19.89
CA ARG A 55 7.92 21.87 -19.41
C ARG A 55 8.23 21.52 -17.96
N GLU A 56 7.20 21.52 -17.11
CA GLU A 56 7.35 21.17 -15.69
C GLU A 56 7.60 19.68 -15.50
N LEU A 57 7.06 18.82 -16.39
CA LEU A 57 7.29 17.39 -16.37
C LEU A 57 8.71 17.00 -16.82
N THR A 58 9.20 17.55 -17.94
CA THR A 58 10.46 17.12 -18.59
C THR A 58 11.66 18.02 -18.26
N ASN A 59 11.43 19.15 -17.59
CA ASN A 59 12.42 20.22 -17.43
C ASN A 59 13.01 20.76 -18.75
N ILE A 60 12.41 20.46 -19.92
CA ILE A 60 12.85 20.97 -21.23
C ILE A 60 12.17 22.30 -21.51
N SER A 61 12.96 23.37 -21.55
CA SER A 61 12.46 24.69 -21.93
C SER A 61 12.43 24.86 -23.46
N PRO A 62 11.54 25.72 -24.00
CA PRO A 62 11.54 26.06 -25.43
C PRO A 62 12.91 26.52 -25.95
N ASP A 63 13.69 27.23 -25.12
CA ASP A 63 15.02 27.73 -25.48
C ASP A 63 16.01 26.59 -25.77
N MET A 64 15.87 25.44 -25.11
CA MET A 64 16.71 24.25 -25.36
C MET A 64 16.41 23.59 -26.71
N LEU A 65 15.22 23.82 -27.26
CA LEU A 65 14.79 23.28 -28.56
C LEU A 65 15.13 24.21 -29.73
N ILE A 66 15.51 25.47 -29.45
CA ILE A 66 15.88 26.43 -30.49
C ILE A 66 17.14 25.95 -31.22
N GLY A 67 16.99 25.68 -32.52
CA GLY A 67 18.10 25.21 -33.36
C GLY A 67 18.43 23.74 -33.20
N ALA A 68 17.65 22.97 -32.42
CA ALA A 68 17.79 21.53 -32.35
C ALA A 68 17.53 20.88 -33.73
N PRO A 69 18.29 19.84 -34.10
CA PRO A 69 18.12 19.16 -35.39
C PRO A 69 16.79 18.39 -35.45
N LYS A 70 16.33 18.08 -36.66
CA LYS A 70 15.19 17.16 -36.82
C LYS A 70 15.68 15.72 -36.74
N PHE A 71 14.84 14.81 -36.28
CA PHE A 71 15.19 13.38 -36.21
C PHE A 71 15.71 12.85 -37.55
N ARG A 72 15.06 13.21 -38.66
CA ARG A 72 15.46 12.81 -40.02
C ARG A 72 16.90 13.20 -40.39
N ASP A 73 17.42 14.28 -39.80
CA ASP A 73 18.77 14.78 -40.10
C ASP A 73 19.84 13.94 -39.38
N LEU A 74 19.48 13.30 -38.27
CA LEU A 74 20.36 12.44 -37.47
C LEU A 74 20.09 10.94 -37.63
N ALA A 75 19.01 10.55 -38.30
CA ALA A 75 18.53 9.16 -38.35
C ALA A 75 19.62 8.18 -38.82
N ALA A 76 20.42 8.52 -39.84
CA ALA A 76 21.49 7.64 -40.31
C ALA A 76 22.59 7.41 -39.26
N ASP A 77 22.99 8.45 -38.52
CA ASP A 77 24.00 8.35 -37.45
C ASP A 77 23.45 7.56 -36.25
N ILE A 78 22.21 7.84 -35.83
CA ILE A 78 21.55 7.10 -34.74
C ILE A 78 21.45 5.60 -35.09
N LYS A 79 21.10 5.27 -36.33
CA LYS A 79 21.06 3.87 -36.79
C LYS A 79 22.43 3.19 -36.74
N ASP A 80 23.49 3.89 -37.10
CA ASP A 80 24.85 3.33 -37.04
C ASP A 80 25.29 3.08 -35.60
N LYS A 81 24.95 4.00 -34.68
CA LYS A 81 25.21 3.82 -33.23
C LYS A 81 24.48 2.63 -32.62
N LEU A 82 23.26 2.34 -33.10
CA LEU A 82 22.44 1.21 -32.62
C LEU A 82 22.73 -0.11 -33.34
N LYS A 83 23.64 -0.10 -34.33
CA LYS A 83 23.94 -1.27 -35.15
C LYS A 83 24.61 -2.36 -34.32
N ASP A 84 24.14 -3.60 -34.49
CA ASP A 84 24.65 -4.82 -33.82
C ASP A 84 24.59 -4.79 -32.27
N ALA A 85 24.02 -3.74 -31.67
CA ALA A 85 23.80 -3.61 -30.24
C ALA A 85 22.49 -4.31 -29.81
N VAL A 86 22.45 -4.75 -28.56
CA VAL A 86 21.20 -5.18 -27.90
C VAL A 86 20.43 -3.90 -27.54
N PHE A 87 19.21 -3.75 -28.04
CA PHE A 87 18.37 -2.61 -27.68
C PHE A 87 17.80 -2.80 -26.28
N VAL A 88 18.04 -1.84 -25.39
CA VAL A 88 17.56 -1.87 -24.00
C VAL A 88 16.80 -0.59 -23.71
N ALA A 89 15.71 -0.68 -22.98
CA ALA A 89 15.02 0.49 -22.41
C ALA A 89 14.25 0.07 -21.16
N HIS A 90 13.65 1.04 -20.46
CA HIS A 90 12.80 0.81 -19.30
C HIS A 90 11.33 0.90 -19.72
N ASN A 91 10.75 -0.23 -20.15
CA ASN A 91 9.54 -0.35 -20.98
C ASN A 91 9.85 -0.27 -22.49
N VAL A 92 10.55 -1.29 -23.01
CA VAL A 92 11.05 -1.33 -24.40
C VAL A 92 9.99 -1.07 -25.46
N ASP A 93 8.77 -1.52 -25.24
CA ASP A 93 7.71 -1.34 -26.25
C ASP A 93 7.31 0.15 -26.40
N PHE A 94 7.57 1.02 -25.43
CA PHE A 94 7.37 2.47 -25.59
C PHE A 94 8.45 3.08 -26.49
N ASP A 95 9.70 3.10 -26.02
CA ASP A 95 10.81 3.78 -26.71
C ASP A 95 11.06 3.21 -28.10
N LEU A 96 11.04 1.88 -28.23
CA LEU A 96 11.30 1.23 -29.50
C LEU A 96 10.23 1.57 -30.55
N ASN A 97 8.96 1.69 -30.15
CA ASN A 97 7.89 2.00 -31.10
C ASN A 97 7.91 3.48 -31.52
N PHE A 98 8.23 4.41 -30.61
CA PHE A 98 8.46 5.82 -30.97
C PHE A 98 9.64 5.95 -31.91
N LEU A 99 10.76 5.30 -31.59
CA LEU A 99 11.97 5.34 -32.39
C LEU A 99 11.76 4.72 -33.78
N LYS A 100 11.06 3.59 -33.88
CA LYS A 100 10.66 2.98 -35.16
C LYS A 100 9.81 3.91 -36.01
N THR A 101 8.82 4.56 -35.41
CA THR A 101 7.95 5.52 -36.12
C THR A 101 8.73 6.71 -36.66
N ALA A 102 9.68 7.23 -35.88
CA ALA A 102 10.56 8.30 -36.30
C ALA A 102 11.50 7.86 -37.44
N PHE A 103 12.05 6.66 -37.37
CA PHE A 103 12.85 6.04 -38.43
C PHE A 103 12.05 5.84 -39.73
N ASP A 104 10.85 5.30 -39.65
CA ASP A 104 9.97 5.08 -40.80
C ASP A 104 9.61 6.41 -41.48
N SER A 105 9.37 7.45 -40.69
CA SER A 105 9.11 8.82 -41.18
C SER A 105 10.35 9.47 -41.81
N ALA A 106 11.55 9.06 -41.42
CA ALA A 106 12.82 9.42 -42.07
C ALA A 106 13.15 8.54 -43.30
N GLY A 107 12.29 7.58 -43.65
CA GLY A 107 12.50 6.65 -44.77
C GLY A 107 13.55 5.56 -44.49
N ILE A 108 13.86 5.30 -43.22
CA ILE A 108 14.84 4.30 -42.79
C ILE A 108 14.13 3.20 -42.02
N SER A 109 14.27 1.95 -42.42
CA SER A 109 13.77 0.83 -41.61
C SER A 109 14.75 0.50 -40.47
N TYR A 110 14.23 0.40 -39.24
CA TYR A 110 14.96 -0.03 -38.05
C TYR A 110 14.20 -1.11 -37.29
N ASN A 111 14.82 -2.28 -37.09
CA ASN A 111 14.27 -3.35 -36.26
C ASN A 111 15.44 -4.09 -35.58
N PRO A 112 15.65 -3.92 -34.26
CA PRO A 112 16.75 -4.58 -33.57
C PRO A 112 16.53 -6.09 -33.53
N ALA A 113 17.62 -6.85 -33.67
CA ALA A 113 17.58 -8.32 -33.61
C ALA A 113 17.36 -8.84 -32.19
N GLU A 114 17.89 -8.12 -31.20
CA GLU A 114 17.80 -8.46 -29.78
C GLU A 114 17.28 -7.26 -29.01
N LYS A 115 16.31 -7.50 -28.12
CA LYS A 115 15.77 -6.50 -27.21
C LYS A 115 15.63 -7.02 -25.79
N ILE A 116 15.90 -6.18 -24.81
CA ILE A 116 15.79 -6.47 -23.37
C ILE A 116 15.05 -5.33 -22.69
N ASP A 117 14.04 -5.67 -21.90
CA ASP A 117 13.29 -4.70 -21.10
C ASP A 117 13.77 -4.75 -19.65
N THR A 118 14.25 -3.62 -19.12
CA THR A 118 14.71 -3.55 -17.73
C THR A 118 13.55 -3.64 -16.73
N VAL A 119 12.31 -3.35 -17.12
CA VAL A 119 11.12 -3.58 -16.28
C VAL A 119 10.90 -5.09 -16.10
N GLU A 120 11.00 -5.87 -17.18
CA GLU A 120 10.93 -7.34 -17.13
C GLU A 120 12.04 -7.92 -16.25
N LEU A 121 13.27 -7.45 -16.43
CA LEU A 121 14.41 -7.89 -15.60
C LEU A 121 14.21 -7.53 -14.12
N SER A 122 13.77 -6.30 -13.83
CA SER A 122 13.55 -5.84 -12.45
C SER A 122 12.46 -6.66 -11.77
N ARG A 123 11.36 -6.97 -12.48
CA ARG A 123 10.28 -7.84 -11.97
C ARG A 123 10.76 -9.22 -11.53
N ILE A 124 11.78 -9.77 -12.18
CA ILE A 124 12.29 -11.11 -11.89
C ILE A 124 13.38 -11.04 -10.83
N PHE A 125 14.39 -10.18 -11.02
CA PHE A 125 15.63 -10.19 -10.26
C PHE A 125 15.67 -9.21 -9.09
N LEU A 126 14.73 -8.26 -9.02
CA LEU A 126 14.58 -7.33 -7.91
C LEU A 126 13.16 -7.48 -7.32
N PRO A 127 12.82 -8.67 -6.78
CA PRO A 127 11.43 -9.02 -6.49
C PRO A 127 10.80 -8.19 -5.37
N THR A 128 11.61 -7.51 -4.55
CA THR A 128 11.19 -6.74 -3.37
C THR A 128 11.02 -5.24 -3.59
N VAL A 129 11.34 -4.73 -4.78
CA VAL A 129 11.20 -3.28 -5.06
C VAL A 129 9.74 -2.85 -4.95
N PRO A 130 9.45 -1.65 -4.42
CA PRO A 130 8.08 -1.19 -4.17
C PRO A 130 7.26 -1.02 -5.47
N GLY A 131 7.94 -0.78 -6.58
CA GLY A 131 7.38 -0.73 -7.92
C GLY A 131 8.46 -0.73 -8.99
N TYR A 132 8.04 -0.87 -10.25
CA TYR A 132 8.93 -1.00 -11.41
C TYR A 132 8.92 0.25 -12.29
N GLN A 133 8.68 1.42 -11.70
CA GLN A 133 8.94 2.70 -12.34
C GLN A 133 10.41 3.05 -12.10
N LEU A 134 11.04 3.73 -13.06
CA LEU A 134 12.48 3.97 -13.06
C LEU A 134 12.98 4.54 -11.73
N HIS A 135 12.36 5.62 -11.24
CA HIS A 135 12.74 6.27 -9.99
C HIS A 135 12.59 5.38 -8.75
N LEU A 136 11.62 4.44 -8.74
CA LEU A 136 11.44 3.51 -7.61
C LEU A 136 12.55 2.45 -7.60
N VAL A 137 12.91 1.93 -8.76
CA VAL A 137 14.01 0.94 -8.88
C VAL A 137 15.35 1.61 -8.63
N ALA A 138 15.58 2.80 -9.19
CA ALA A 138 16.80 3.58 -8.95
C ALA A 138 16.96 3.92 -7.47
N GLY A 139 15.89 4.42 -6.83
CA GLY A 139 15.90 4.75 -5.40
C GLY A 139 16.19 3.54 -4.51
N ASP A 140 15.60 2.37 -4.80
CA ASP A 140 15.87 1.13 -4.04
C ASP A 140 17.33 0.67 -4.17
N LEU A 141 17.95 0.90 -5.32
CA LEU A 141 19.36 0.58 -5.57
C LEU A 141 20.34 1.68 -5.12
N GLY A 142 19.86 2.80 -4.59
CA GLY A 142 20.69 3.94 -4.20
C GLY A 142 21.30 4.71 -5.38
N ILE A 143 20.68 4.66 -6.55
CA ILE A 143 21.07 5.40 -7.75
C ILE A 143 20.40 6.79 -7.71
N GLU A 144 21.21 7.85 -7.72
CA GLU A 144 20.70 9.23 -7.66
C GLU A 144 20.12 9.67 -9.02
N LEU A 145 18.96 10.33 -8.97
CA LEU A 145 18.31 11.01 -10.10
C LEU A 145 18.18 12.50 -9.75
N SER A 146 19.14 13.32 -10.17
CA SER A 146 19.20 14.75 -9.82
C SER A 146 18.20 15.61 -10.60
N GLN A 147 17.83 15.20 -11.80
CA GLN A 147 16.87 15.80 -12.72
C GLN A 147 16.04 14.69 -13.36
N ALA A 148 15.20 14.04 -12.54
CA ALA A 148 14.22 13.08 -13.05
C ALA A 148 13.44 13.67 -14.25
N HIS A 149 13.15 12.84 -15.25
CA HIS A 149 12.48 13.21 -16.50
C HIS A 149 13.33 14.02 -17.49
N ARG A 150 14.63 13.75 -17.49
CA ARG A 150 15.51 14.06 -18.62
C ARG A 150 16.06 12.75 -19.16
N ALA A 151 15.93 12.55 -20.48
CA ALA A 151 16.32 11.28 -21.11
C ALA A 151 17.80 10.89 -20.89
N ASP A 152 18.70 11.87 -20.72
CA ASP A 152 20.11 11.59 -20.44
C ASP A 152 20.37 11.04 -19.04
N GLU A 153 19.67 11.52 -18.01
CA GLU A 153 19.77 10.94 -16.67
C GLU A 153 19.01 9.61 -16.60
N ASP A 154 17.83 9.54 -17.20
CA ASP A 154 16.98 8.35 -17.14
C ASP A 154 17.60 7.15 -17.89
N ALA A 155 18.23 7.38 -19.05
CA ALA A 155 19.01 6.33 -19.74
C ALA A 155 20.24 5.88 -18.94
N TYR A 156 20.90 6.81 -18.23
CA TYR A 156 22.08 6.49 -17.42
C TYR A 156 21.69 5.65 -16.22
N ALA A 157 20.66 6.05 -15.47
CA ALA A 157 20.12 5.27 -14.37
C ALA A 157 19.63 3.89 -14.84
N THR A 158 18.97 3.81 -15.99
CA THR A 158 18.56 2.53 -16.60
C THR A 158 19.76 1.65 -16.92
N ALA A 159 20.88 2.21 -17.37
CA ALA A 159 22.12 1.48 -17.62
C ALA A 159 22.75 0.95 -16.33
N GLU A 160 22.75 1.73 -15.25
CA GLU A 160 23.21 1.28 -13.94
C GLU A 160 22.32 0.17 -13.35
N ILE A 161 21.00 0.29 -13.47
CA ILE A 161 20.04 -0.76 -13.09
C ILE A 161 20.33 -2.05 -13.88
N LEU A 162 20.52 -1.95 -15.21
CA LEU A 162 20.87 -3.09 -16.04
C LEU A 162 22.15 -3.76 -15.52
N ILE A 163 23.22 -2.98 -15.29
CA ILE A 163 24.49 -3.51 -14.78
C ILE A 163 24.31 -4.22 -13.44
N HIS A 164 23.54 -3.63 -12.52
CA HIS A 164 23.24 -4.22 -11.21
C HIS A 164 22.55 -5.58 -11.37
N ILE A 165 21.48 -5.65 -12.19
CA ILE A 165 20.75 -6.89 -12.42
C ILE A 165 21.65 -7.94 -13.09
N LEU A 166 22.44 -7.56 -14.09
CA LEU A 166 23.36 -8.48 -14.76
C LEU A 166 24.39 -9.07 -13.78
N LYS A 167 24.92 -8.26 -12.84
CA LYS A 167 25.81 -8.75 -11.77
C LYS A 167 25.08 -9.72 -10.85
N LYS A 168 23.86 -9.37 -10.41
CA LYS A 168 23.02 -10.24 -9.57
C LYS A 168 22.74 -11.60 -10.23
N MET A 169 22.41 -11.61 -11.52
CA MET A 169 22.19 -12.84 -12.29
C MET A 169 23.42 -13.76 -12.29
N THR A 170 24.64 -13.20 -12.32
CA THR A 170 25.89 -14.01 -12.28
C THR A 170 26.20 -14.60 -10.90
N GLN A 171 25.55 -14.11 -9.84
CA GLN A 171 25.75 -14.55 -8.46
C GLN A 171 24.62 -15.45 -7.95
N LEU A 172 23.54 -15.58 -8.72
CA LEU A 172 22.34 -16.33 -8.33
C LEU A 172 22.57 -17.84 -8.40
N HIS A 173 22.08 -18.59 -7.42
CA HIS A 173 22.20 -20.06 -7.37
C HIS A 173 21.86 -20.73 -8.72
N ARG A 174 22.78 -21.58 -9.21
CA ARG A 174 22.79 -22.09 -10.58
C ARG A 174 21.54 -22.88 -10.95
N GLU A 175 21.07 -23.77 -10.09
CA GLU A 175 19.88 -24.59 -10.36
C GLU A 175 18.60 -23.73 -10.41
N THR A 176 18.55 -22.67 -9.59
CA THR A 176 17.49 -21.66 -9.68
C THR A 176 17.56 -20.92 -11.02
N LEU A 177 18.75 -20.53 -11.47
CA LEU A 177 18.94 -19.87 -12.76
C LEU A 177 18.57 -20.77 -13.95
N ILE A 178 18.84 -22.08 -13.87
CA ILE A 178 18.41 -23.07 -14.88
C ILE A 178 16.89 -23.13 -14.97
N LYS A 179 16.19 -23.15 -13.83
CA LYS A 179 14.72 -23.12 -13.81
C LYS A 179 14.18 -21.84 -14.44
N ILE A 180 14.77 -20.69 -14.11
CA ILE A 180 14.42 -19.40 -14.71
C ILE A 180 14.65 -19.43 -16.23
N TYR A 181 15.76 -20.00 -16.72
CA TYR A 181 16.02 -20.18 -18.15
C TYR A 181 14.97 -21.04 -18.88
N HIS A 182 14.44 -22.08 -18.24
CA HIS A 182 13.37 -22.87 -18.85
C HIS A 182 12.05 -22.09 -18.90
N LEU A 183 11.73 -21.36 -17.83
CA LEU A 183 10.54 -20.50 -17.76
C LEU A 183 10.62 -19.30 -18.71
N SER A 184 11.82 -18.78 -18.99
CA SER A 184 11.99 -17.59 -19.85
C SER A 184 11.65 -17.84 -21.31
N LYS A 185 11.49 -19.11 -21.74
CA LYS A 185 11.22 -19.46 -23.14
C LYS A 185 9.85 -19.03 -23.65
N SER A 186 8.90 -18.76 -22.75
CA SER A 186 7.58 -18.21 -23.07
C SER A 186 7.55 -16.68 -23.10
N MET A 187 8.67 -16.02 -22.78
CA MET A 187 8.76 -14.56 -22.71
C MET A 187 8.92 -13.92 -24.09
N ARG A 188 8.51 -12.65 -24.20
CA ARG A 188 8.49 -11.91 -25.47
C ARG A 188 9.83 -11.30 -25.86
N THR A 189 10.71 -11.04 -24.89
CA THR A 189 12.04 -10.45 -25.11
C THR A 189 13.11 -11.54 -25.23
N ASN A 190 14.35 -11.14 -25.53
CA ASN A 190 15.47 -12.06 -25.64
C ASN A 190 16.06 -12.47 -24.27
N LEU A 191 15.24 -12.52 -23.21
CA LEU A 191 15.66 -12.93 -21.87
C LEU A 191 16.32 -14.32 -21.86
N THR A 192 15.79 -15.26 -22.65
CA THR A 192 16.36 -16.61 -22.79
C THR A 192 17.81 -16.59 -23.29
N ASP A 193 18.12 -15.74 -24.28
CA ASP A 193 19.46 -15.61 -24.85
C ASP A 193 20.44 -14.95 -23.86
N LEU A 194 19.92 -14.01 -23.04
CA LEU A 194 20.67 -13.40 -21.96
C LEU A 194 21.04 -14.43 -20.89
N LEU A 195 20.04 -15.14 -20.35
CA LEU A 195 20.20 -16.18 -19.33
C LEU A 195 21.14 -17.28 -19.77
N PHE A 196 21.01 -17.76 -21.01
CA PHE A 196 21.94 -18.74 -21.57
C PHE A 196 23.39 -18.24 -21.54
N SER A 197 23.62 -16.96 -21.86
CA SER A 197 24.97 -16.40 -21.78
C SER A 197 25.49 -16.18 -20.36
N VAL A 198 24.61 -15.97 -19.38
CA VAL A 198 24.99 -15.96 -17.95
C VAL A 198 25.39 -17.37 -17.51
N LEU A 199 24.57 -18.38 -17.79
CA LEU A 199 24.82 -19.79 -17.44
C LEU A 199 26.14 -20.32 -18.01
N ASN A 200 26.53 -19.90 -19.22
CA ASN A 200 27.80 -20.31 -19.83
C ASN A 200 29.05 -19.68 -19.17
N ARG A 201 28.88 -18.62 -18.37
CA ARG A 201 29.98 -17.97 -17.63
C ARG A 201 30.03 -18.39 -16.16
N TYR A 202 29.08 -19.22 -15.71
CA TYR A 202 28.98 -19.67 -14.34
C TYR A 202 30.19 -20.55 -13.99
N THR A 203 30.88 -20.23 -12.89
CA THR A 203 32.16 -20.87 -12.53
C THR A 203 32.07 -21.68 -11.22
N ASP A 204 31.44 -21.14 -10.18
CA ASP A 204 31.25 -21.79 -8.88
C ASP A 204 29.85 -21.54 -8.32
N ASP A 205 29.28 -22.52 -7.61
CA ASP A 205 28.01 -22.38 -6.88
C ASP A 205 28.23 -21.57 -5.59
N ASN A 206 27.41 -20.55 -5.38
CA ASN A 206 27.36 -19.78 -4.14
C ASN A 206 26.16 -20.28 -3.33
N ASP A 207 26.39 -21.28 -2.49
CA ASP A 207 25.35 -21.99 -1.73
C ASP A 207 25.31 -21.58 -0.24
N ASP A 208 26.07 -20.54 0.14
CA ASP A 208 26.13 -20.09 1.53
C ASP A 208 24.75 -19.64 2.02
N GLY A 209 24.25 -20.31 3.06
CA GLY A 209 22.97 -20.00 3.70
C GLY A 209 21.74 -20.36 2.87
N ILE A 210 21.85 -21.27 1.89
CA ILE A 210 20.74 -21.74 1.07
C ILE A 210 20.49 -23.23 1.33
N ILE A 211 19.23 -23.60 1.55
CA ILE A 211 18.81 -25.00 1.75
C ILE A 211 17.84 -25.44 0.65
N SER A 212 17.93 -26.72 0.28
CA SER A 212 17.01 -27.34 -0.67
C SER A 212 15.64 -27.62 -0.02
N TYR A 213 14.57 -27.29 -0.73
CA TYR A 213 13.19 -27.65 -0.40
C TYR A 213 12.52 -28.26 -1.62
N ASN A 214 12.33 -29.58 -1.61
CA ASN A 214 11.79 -30.36 -2.74
C ASN A 214 12.51 -30.05 -4.06
N GLN A 215 11.90 -29.20 -4.89
CA GLN A 215 12.35 -28.86 -6.23
C GLN A 215 12.87 -27.42 -6.34
N PHE A 216 13.07 -26.68 -5.25
CA PHE A 216 13.65 -25.34 -5.27
C PHE A 216 14.49 -25.11 -4.03
N TYR A 217 15.03 -23.91 -3.89
CA TYR A 217 15.95 -23.55 -2.82
C TYR A 217 15.42 -22.33 -2.06
N ILE A 218 15.69 -22.27 -0.77
CA ILE A 218 15.26 -21.19 0.12
C ILE A 218 16.42 -20.74 1.00
N LYS A 219 16.41 -19.48 1.43
CA LYS A 219 17.35 -18.96 2.41
C LYS A 219 17.13 -19.60 3.79
N GLU A 220 18.20 -20.11 4.38
CA GLU A 220 18.22 -20.54 5.76
C GLU A 220 18.32 -19.34 6.69
N THR A 221 17.52 -19.34 7.75
CA THR A 221 17.47 -18.23 8.69
C THR A 221 17.25 -18.78 10.09
N GLU A 222 18.16 -18.47 11.01
CA GLU A 222 18.02 -18.82 12.42
C GLU A 222 17.98 -17.55 13.28
N VAL A 223 16.91 -17.41 14.08
CA VAL A 223 16.87 -16.41 15.16
C VAL A 223 17.40 -17.06 16.43
N SER A 224 18.48 -16.48 16.96
CA SER A 224 19.06 -16.87 18.25
C SER A 224 18.34 -16.13 19.39
N HIS A 225 18.01 -16.85 20.46
CA HIS A 225 17.54 -16.24 21.70
C HIS A 225 18.77 -15.81 22.52
N LYS A 226 18.82 -14.54 22.92
CA LYS A 226 19.82 -14.01 23.84
C LYS A 226 19.11 -13.53 25.10
N LYS A 227 19.75 -13.59 26.26
CA LYS A 227 19.21 -12.94 27.47
C LYS A 227 19.69 -11.49 27.53
N ILE A 228 18.77 -10.56 27.74
CA ILE A 228 19.11 -9.16 28.05
C ILE A 228 19.50 -9.09 29.53
N GLN A 229 20.60 -8.40 29.83
CA GLN A 229 20.96 -8.11 31.22
C GLN A 229 19.95 -7.09 31.79
N PRO A 230 19.51 -7.22 33.06
CA PRO A 230 18.58 -6.29 33.67
C PRO A 230 19.00 -4.84 33.45
N VAL A 231 18.09 -4.03 32.91
CA VAL A 231 18.33 -2.62 32.58
C VAL A 231 17.10 -1.80 32.93
N SER A 232 17.31 -0.73 33.69
CA SER A 232 16.21 0.15 34.10
C SER A 232 15.71 1.00 32.94
N VAL A 233 14.46 1.45 33.01
CA VAL A 233 13.89 2.46 32.09
C VAL A 233 14.79 3.69 32.01
N HIS A 234 15.35 4.13 33.15
CA HIS A 234 16.26 5.26 33.24
C HIS A 234 17.53 5.05 32.39
N ASP A 235 18.26 3.97 32.65
CA ASP A 235 19.51 3.69 31.94
C ASP A 235 19.28 3.49 30.44
N LEU A 236 18.18 2.84 30.08
CA LEU A 236 17.84 2.60 28.68
C LEU A 236 17.48 3.91 27.96
N TYR A 237 16.73 4.80 28.61
CA TYR A 237 16.35 6.10 28.06
C TYR A 237 17.56 6.99 27.78
N TYR A 238 18.48 7.14 28.73
CA TYR A 238 19.69 7.96 28.52
C TYR A 238 20.60 7.39 27.43
N LYS A 239 20.79 6.07 27.38
CA LYS A 239 21.57 5.45 26.29
C LYS A 239 20.92 5.63 24.93
N TYR A 240 19.59 5.59 24.86
CA TYR A 240 18.86 5.89 23.63
C TYR A 240 19.10 7.33 23.17
N LEU A 241 19.09 8.31 24.08
CA LEU A 241 19.41 9.71 23.76
C LEU A 241 20.85 9.84 23.23
N ASP A 242 21.82 9.20 23.87
CA ASP A 242 23.24 9.24 23.46
C ASP A 242 23.47 8.74 22.02
N ILE A 243 22.72 7.71 21.60
CA ILE A 243 22.84 7.14 20.24
C ILE A 243 22.09 7.98 19.20
N THR A 244 20.99 8.62 19.59
CA THR A 244 20.12 9.35 18.66
C THR A 244 20.44 10.84 18.55
N ASP A 245 21.31 11.37 19.42
CA ASP A 245 21.57 12.81 19.57
C ASP A 245 20.29 13.62 19.83
N ASN A 246 19.30 12.97 20.44
CA ASN A 246 18.01 13.59 20.78
C ASN A 246 18.08 14.32 22.13
N GLU A 247 17.29 15.39 22.26
CA GLU A 247 17.13 16.10 23.53
C GLU A 247 16.26 15.30 24.52
N TYR A 248 16.59 15.43 25.82
CA TYR A 248 15.79 14.86 26.90
C TYR A 248 14.38 15.47 26.95
N ARG A 249 13.34 14.63 26.99
CA ARG A 249 11.94 15.06 27.08
C ARG A 249 11.29 14.44 28.32
N THR A 250 10.93 15.28 29.29
CA THR A 250 10.30 14.85 30.56
C THR A 250 9.04 14.03 30.32
N ASP A 251 8.11 14.50 29.48
CA ASP A 251 6.84 13.80 29.23
C ASP A 251 7.03 12.44 28.54
N GLN A 252 8.07 12.30 27.69
CA GLN A 252 8.40 11.02 27.06
C GLN A 252 8.95 10.02 28.09
N TYR A 253 9.84 10.49 28.95
CA TYR A 253 10.41 9.71 30.04
C TYR A 253 9.33 9.28 31.04
N ASP A 254 8.44 10.19 31.44
CA ASP A 254 7.33 9.92 32.34
C ASP A 254 6.33 8.92 31.72
N LEU A 255 6.08 9.00 30.42
CA LEU A 255 5.28 7.99 29.72
C LEU A 255 5.95 6.61 29.76
N ALA A 256 7.26 6.52 29.55
CA ALA A 256 7.99 5.26 29.60
C ALA A 256 7.91 4.62 31.00
N LEU A 257 8.08 5.42 32.07
CA LEU A 257 7.89 4.97 33.44
C LEU A 257 6.45 4.52 33.71
N LEU A 258 5.46 5.29 33.27
CA LEU A 258 4.05 4.97 33.44
C LEU A 258 3.68 3.63 32.78
N ILE A 259 4.20 3.37 31.58
CA ILE A 259 3.99 2.12 30.86
C ILE A 259 4.66 0.97 31.60
N TYR A 260 5.92 1.12 32.00
CA TYR A 260 6.65 0.11 32.77
C TYR A 260 5.92 -0.24 34.08
N ASP A 261 5.48 0.76 34.85
CA ASP A 261 4.70 0.55 36.07
C ASP A 261 3.39 -0.19 35.79
N SER A 262 2.77 0.07 34.64
CA SER A 262 1.54 -0.62 34.24
C SER A 262 1.78 -2.09 33.89
N LEU A 263 2.91 -2.39 33.24
CA LEU A 263 3.36 -3.75 32.93
C LEU A 263 3.67 -4.54 34.21
N VAL A 264 4.39 -3.94 35.16
CA VAL A 264 4.78 -4.58 36.43
C VAL A 264 3.56 -4.87 37.33
N ASN A 265 2.58 -3.96 37.34
CA ASN A 265 1.40 -4.08 38.20
C ASN A 265 0.22 -4.78 37.53
N GLU A 266 0.39 -5.33 36.32
CA GLU A 266 -0.66 -6.05 35.56
C GLU A 266 -1.96 -5.24 35.38
N ASN A 267 -1.84 -3.95 35.05
CA ASN A 267 -2.99 -3.05 34.95
C ASN A 267 -3.68 -3.14 33.58
N TYR A 268 -5.00 -2.93 33.58
CA TYR A 268 -5.74 -2.42 32.43
C TYR A 268 -5.67 -0.89 32.45
N HIS A 269 -5.11 -0.27 31.40
CA HIS A 269 -4.79 1.15 31.41
C HIS A 269 -5.07 1.80 30.05
N ALA A 270 -5.90 2.85 30.04
CA ALA A 270 -6.06 3.75 28.90
C ALA A 270 -5.24 5.03 29.13
N ILE A 271 -4.30 5.31 28.23
CA ILE A 271 -3.38 6.45 28.29
C ILE A 271 -3.59 7.33 27.06
N GLU A 272 -4.09 8.55 27.25
CA GLU A 272 -4.03 9.60 26.23
C GLU A 272 -2.68 10.32 26.33
N ALA A 273 -1.88 10.22 25.27
CA ALA A 273 -0.57 10.86 25.17
C ALA A 273 -0.49 11.61 23.84
N TYR A 274 -0.32 12.94 23.91
CA TYR A 274 -0.41 13.82 22.74
C TYR A 274 0.55 13.44 21.60
N THR A 275 0.16 13.75 20.36
CA THR A 275 0.98 13.46 19.17
C THR A 275 2.31 14.24 19.23
N GLY A 276 3.41 13.57 18.90
CA GLY A 276 4.76 14.15 18.97
C GLY A 276 5.46 13.99 20.33
N LEU A 277 4.79 13.45 21.35
CA LEU A 277 5.42 13.15 22.66
C LEU A 277 6.57 12.12 22.53
N GLY A 278 6.53 11.24 21.53
CA GLY A 278 7.48 10.13 21.39
C GLY A 278 6.97 8.82 22.00
N LYS A 279 5.66 8.56 21.81
CA LYS A 279 4.93 7.37 22.27
C LYS A 279 5.64 6.05 21.91
N SER A 280 6.11 5.93 20.67
CA SER A 280 6.77 4.74 20.16
C SER A 280 8.03 4.39 20.95
N ASP A 281 8.94 5.33 21.10
CA ASP A 281 10.16 5.11 21.88
C ASP A 281 9.84 4.80 23.34
N ALA A 282 8.87 5.51 23.93
CA ALA A 282 8.50 5.32 25.32
C ALA A 282 8.01 3.90 25.61
N PHE A 283 7.09 3.34 24.79
CA PHE A 283 6.62 1.97 25.01
C PHE A 283 7.68 0.92 24.71
N LEU A 284 8.57 1.17 23.73
CA LEU A 284 9.67 0.25 23.39
C LEU A 284 10.69 0.17 24.53
N ILE A 285 11.05 1.32 25.10
CA ILE A 285 11.97 1.42 26.24
C ILE A 285 11.38 0.69 27.45
N ALA A 286 10.11 0.94 27.77
CA ALA A 286 9.41 0.27 28.86
C ALA A 286 9.34 -1.26 28.65
N ALA A 287 9.00 -1.71 27.44
CA ALA A 287 8.88 -3.14 27.11
C ALA A 287 10.22 -3.87 27.19
N LEU A 288 11.33 -3.26 26.72
CA LEU A 288 12.66 -3.86 26.84
C LEU A 288 13.14 -3.94 28.28
N SER A 289 12.91 -2.89 29.07
CA SER A 289 13.23 -2.89 30.51
C SER A 289 12.43 -3.99 31.23
N TYR A 290 11.12 -4.07 30.99
CA TYR A 290 10.25 -5.11 31.53
C TYR A 290 10.71 -6.52 31.13
N TYR A 291 11.03 -6.74 29.85
CA TYR A 291 11.55 -8.03 29.39
C TYR A 291 12.89 -8.38 30.08
N SER A 292 13.77 -7.40 30.29
CA SER A 292 15.07 -7.63 30.95
C SER A 292 14.94 -8.05 32.42
N ASP A 293 13.91 -7.56 33.12
CA ASP A 293 13.67 -7.85 34.54
C ASP A 293 12.89 -9.16 34.74
N TYR A 294 11.92 -9.45 33.86
CA TYR A 294 10.93 -10.52 34.06
C TYR A 294 10.98 -11.66 33.04
N ASP A 295 11.77 -11.55 31.95
CA ASP A 295 11.78 -12.48 30.81
C ASP A 295 10.37 -12.70 30.21
N ALA A 296 9.53 -11.66 30.30
CA ALA A 296 8.13 -11.66 29.90
C ALA A 296 7.92 -10.81 28.64
N GLN A 297 7.44 -11.46 27.58
CA GLN A 297 7.26 -10.83 26.26
C GLN A 297 6.10 -9.84 26.26
N VAL A 298 6.25 -8.75 25.49
CA VAL A 298 5.20 -7.75 25.28
C VAL A 298 4.72 -7.82 23.83
N VAL A 299 3.41 -7.96 23.64
CA VAL A 299 2.78 -7.85 22.31
C VAL A 299 2.38 -6.40 22.08
N VAL A 300 2.72 -5.86 20.92
CA VAL A 300 2.39 -4.49 20.52
C VAL A 300 1.54 -4.51 19.25
N SER A 301 0.41 -3.81 19.25
CA SER A 301 -0.49 -3.65 18.10
C SER A 301 -0.51 -2.21 17.61
N THR A 302 -0.39 -1.98 16.29
CA THR A 302 -0.36 -0.63 15.66
C THR A 302 -1.35 -0.50 14.49
N SER A 303 -1.64 0.72 14.01
CA SER A 303 -2.89 0.97 13.26
C SER A 303 -2.91 0.80 11.72
N ARG A 304 -1.91 1.17 10.91
CA ARG A 304 -2.04 1.05 9.42
C ARG A 304 -0.76 0.79 8.59
N LYS A 305 -0.92 -0.10 7.61
CA LYS A 305 -0.79 0.08 6.13
C LYS A 305 0.54 0.52 5.47
N ILE A 306 0.87 1.82 5.49
CA ILE A 306 1.47 2.47 4.29
C ILE A 306 2.88 3.12 4.51
N LEU A 307 3.44 3.07 5.73
CA LEU A 307 4.86 3.38 6.07
C LEU A 307 5.40 2.37 7.12
N GLN A 308 4.97 1.11 6.97
CA GLN A 308 4.31 0.32 8.02
C GLN A 308 5.11 -0.16 9.25
N ASN A 309 6.42 -0.02 9.29
CA ASN A 309 7.22 -0.32 10.48
C ASN A 309 8.43 0.58 10.59
N GLN A 310 8.72 1.46 9.62
CA GLN A 310 10.01 2.16 9.55
C GLN A 310 10.36 2.88 10.85
N LEU A 311 9.46 3.66 11.45
CA LEU A 311 9.78 4.36 12.70
C LEU A 311 9.99 3.40 13.88
N ILE A 312 9.17 2.36 14.02
CA ILE A 312 9.30 1.38 15.10
C ILE A 312 10.54 0.51 14.88
N GLU A 313 10.79 0.11 13.64
CA GLU A 313 11.92 -0.68 13.19
C GLU A 313 13.22 0.12 13.31
N GLU A 314 13.27 1.38 12.87
CA GLU A 314 14.37 2.32 13.09
C GLU A 314 14.65 2.47 14.58
N SER A 315 13.63 2.75 15.38
CA SER A 315 13.78 2.89 16.84
C SER A 315 14.26 1.60 17.49
N LEU A 316 13.75 0.44 17.08
CA LEU A 316 14.21 -0.88 17.53
C LEU A 316 15.63 -1.20 17.05
N MET A 317 16.01 -0.78 15.83
CA MET A 317 17.33 -0.92 15.24
C MET A 317 18.37 0.03 15.85
N LEU A 318 17.93 1.08 16.54
CA LEU A 318 18.77 1.91 17.41
C LEU A 318 18.86 1.28 18.80
N LEU A 319 17.73 0.86 19.37
CA LEU A 319 17.68 0.21 20.69
C LEU A 319 18.44 -1.13 20.74
N ARG A 320 18.57 -1.88 19.63
CA ARG A 320 19.44 -3.09 19.59
C ARG A 320 20.89 -2.79 19.98
N GLN A 321 21.41 -1.61 19.64
CA GLN A 321 22.77 -1.20 19.98
C GLN A 321 22.91 -0.98 21.50
N VAL A 322 21.82 -0.55 22.14
CA VAL A 322 21.75 -0.30 23.59
C VAL A 322 21.77 -1.61 24.39
N VAL A 323 20.95 -2.60 23.99
CA VAL A 323 20.77 -3.85 24.75
C VAL A 323 21.67 -5.00 24.28
N SER A 324 22.52 -4.78 23.27
CA SER A 324 23.38 -5.81 22.67
C SER A 324 22.61 -7.07 22.24
N TYR A 325 21.44 -6.85 21.65
CA TYR A 325 20.51 -7.89 21.21
C TYR A 325 20.29 -7.77 19.71
N ASP A 326 20.61 -8.79 18.91
CA ASP A 326 20.65 -8.65 17.45
C ASP A 326 19.26 -8.35 16.85
N THR A 327 18.21 -8.99 17.37
CA THR A 327 16.81 -8.85 16.90
C THR A 327 15.81 -8.75 18.07
N PRO A 328 15.62 -7.57 18.70
CA PRO A 328 14.79 -7.42 19.89
C PRO A 328 13.28 -7.57 19.63
N PHE A 329 12.86 -7.78 18.39
CA PHE A 329 11.47 -7.91 18.02
C PHE A 329 11.23 -8.90 16.87
N ALA A 330 9.96 -9.29 16.71
CA ALA A 330 9.48 -10.05 15.57
C ALA A 330 8.15 -9.47 15.09
N LEU A 331 7.99 -9.35 13.76
CA LEU A 331 6.74 -8.96 13.15
C LEU A 331 5.87 -10.20 12.89
N LEU A 332 4.68 -10.23 13.47
CA LEU A 332 3.73 -11.33 13.29
C LEU A 332 2.45 -10.85 12.58
N LYS A 333 2.14 -11.52 11.46
CA LYS A 333 0.93 -11.29 10.65
C LYS A 333 0.03 -12.52 10.65
N GLY A 334 -1.17 -12.42 10.08
CA GLY A 334 -2.04 -13.58 9.89
C GLY A 334 -1.42 -14.61 8.94
N LYS A 335 -1.69 -15.91 9.17
CA LYS A 335 -1.14 -17.06 8.42
C LYS A 335 -1.08 -16.86 6.90
N LEU A 336 -2.15 -16.34 6.30
CA LEU A 336 -2.28 -16.17 4.84
C LEU A 336 -1.35 -15.11 4.22
N ASN A 337 -0.64 -14.32 5.04
CA ASN A 337 0.34 -13.33 4.58
C ASN A 337 1.74 -13.93 4.39
N TYR A 338 1.97 -15.15 4.85
CA TYR A 338 3.25 -15.83 4.63
C TYR A 338 3.15 -16.75 3.42
N LEU A 339 4.29 -17.01 2.78
CA LEU A 339 4.40 -17.96 1.70
C LEU A 339 4.16 -19.40 2.21
N ASP A 340 3.26 -20.11 1.55
CA ASP A 340 3.10 -21.55 1.70
C ASP A 340 3.96 -22.24 0.64
N LEU A 341 4.99 -22.96 1.09
CA LEU A 341 5.93 -23.65 0.20
C LEU A 341 5.25 -24.78 -0.60
N SER A 342 4.19 -25.39 -0.08
CA SER A 342 3.40 -26.39 -0.81
C SER A 342 2.57 -25.73 -1.91
N ALA A 343 2.02 -24.54 -1.64
CA ALA A 343 1.35 -23.74 -2.67
C ALA A 343 2.30 -23.34 -3.80
N PHE A 344 3.54 -22.95 -3.47
CA PHE A 344 4.54 -22.63 -4.48
C PHE A 344 5.03 -23.86 -5.25
N THR A 345 5.12 -25.02 -4.59
CA THR A 345 5.41 -26.30 -5.27
C THR A 345 4.35 -26.59 -6.34
N ALA A 346 3.06 -26.48 -5.98
CA ALA A 346 1.95 -26.66 -6.91
C ALA A 346 1.98 -25.63 -8.05
N LEU A 347 2.32 -24.37 -7.74
CA LEU A 347 2.49 -23.33 -8.75
C LEU A 347 3.57 -23.72 -9.77
N LEU A 348 4.75 -24.17 -9.31
CA LEU A 348 5.84 -24.56 -10.21
C LEU A 348 5.46 -25.72 -11.14
N GLU A 349 4.72 -26.71 -10.64
CA GLU A 349 4.25 -27.89 -11.39
C GLU A 349 3.17 -27.58 -12.42
N LEU A 350 2.46 -26.46 -12.29
CA LEU A 350 1.44 -26.04 -13.24
C LEU A 350 2.05 -25.82 -14.64
N ASP A 351 1.68 -26.65 -15.61
CA ASP A 351 2.12 -26.50 -17.00
C ASP A 351 1.30 -25.43 -17.73
N ASP A 352 1.62 -24.16 -17.46
CA ASP A 352 0.98 -23.00 -18.08
C ASP A 352 2.05 -22.05 -18.64
N THR A 353 1.91 -21.72 -19.93
CA THR A 353 2.84 -20.85 -20.68
C THR A 353 2.45 -19.38 -20.63
N ASN A 354 1.41 -19.01 -19.87
CA ASN A 354 1.00 -17.64 -19.66
C ASN A 354 2.17 -16.82 -19.08
N PRO A 355 2.60 -15.73 -19.75
CA PRO A 355 3.73 -14.92 -19.32
C PRO A 355 3.61 -14.41 -17.88
N GLU A 356 2.41 -14.05 -17.40
CA GLU A 356 2.22 -13.56 -16.02
C GLU A 356 2.48 -14.66 -14.97
N ILE A 357 2.13 -15.91 -15.28
CA ILE A 357 2.42 -17.05 -14.41
C ILE A 357 3.92 -17.36 -14.44
N CYS A 358 4.54 -17.36 -15.61
CA CYS A 358 5.99 -17.55 -15.75
C CYS A 358 6.76 -16.46 -15.00
N PHE A 359 6.32 -15.20 -15.08
CA PHE A 359 6.86 -14.09 -14.30
C PHE A 359 6.78 -14.36 -12.80
N LEU A 360 5.60 -14.72 -12.29
CA LEU A 360 5.40 -15.02 -10.87
C LEU A 360 6.33 -16.14 -10.41
N LYS A 361 6.45 -17.23 -11.18
CA LYS A 361 7.35 -18.35 -10.87
C LYS A 361 8.81 -17.90 -10.78
N MET A 362 9.32 -17.20 -11.81
CA MET A 362 10.70 -16.73 -11.86
C MET A 362 11.01 -15.76 -10.72
N ARG A 363 10.10 -14.82 -10.46
CA ARG A 363 10.21 -13.84 -9.38
C ARG A 363 10.26 -14.50 -8.00
N MET A 364 9.36 -15.44 -7.72
CA MET A 364 9.34 -16.15 -6.44
C MET A 364 10.57 -17.04 -6.25
N LEU A 365 11.09 -17.65 -7.32
CA LEU A 365 12.34 -18.41 -7.29
C LEU A 365 13.53 -17.55 -6.87
N VAL A 366 13.65 -16.32 -7.37
CA VAL A 366 14.68 -15.37 -6.92
C VAL A 366 14.44 -14.95 -5.47
N TRP A 367 13.22 -14.53 -5.14
CA TRP A 367 12.87 -14.03 -3.81
C TRP A 367 13.12 -15.04 -2.69
N LEU A 368 12.86 -16.33 -2.95
CA LEU A 368 13.09 -17.40 -1.97
C LEU A 368 14.55 -17.54 -1.54
N LEU A 369 15.51 -17.14 -2.39
CA LEU A 369 16.93 -17.13 -2.04
C LEU A 369 17.31 -15.93 -1.15
N GLU A 370 16.42 -14.96 -0.99
CA GLU A 370 16.70 -13.67 -0.36
C GLU A 370 15.91 -13.46 0.93
N THR A 371 14.64 -13.90 0.95
CA THR A 371 13.72 -13.67 2.07
C THR A 371 14.07 -14.46 3.32
N GLU A 372 14.03 -13.78 4.45
CA GLU A 372 14.23 -14.37 5.77
C GLU A 372 12.90 -14.73 6.45
N THR A 373 11.85 -14.00 6.07
CA THR A 373 10.54 -14.06 6.73
C THR A 373 9.51 -14.87 5.93
N GLY A 374 9.66 -14.90 4.60
CA GLY A 374 8.67 -15.42 3.67
C GLY A 374 7.36 -14.63 3.66
N ASP A 375 7.39 -13.36 4.04
CA ASP A 375 6.24 -12.46 4.03
C ASP A 375 5.88 -12.01 2.60
N LEU A 376 4.69 -12.38 2.13
CA LEU A 376 4.22 -12.07 0.78
C LEU A 376 4.06 -10.56 0.51
N SER A 377 4.07 -9.71 1.55
CA SER A 377 4.11 -8.26 1.36
C SER A 377 5.45 -7.76 0.82
N GLU A 378 6.55 -8.49 1.02
CA GLU A 378 7.86 -8.18 0.41
C GLU A 378 7.77 -8.20 -1.12
N VAL A 379 7.00 -9.13 -1.69
CA VAL A 379 6.80 -9.25 -3.15
C VAL A 379 5.51 -8.60 -3.65
N ASN A 380 4.68 -8.00 -2.79
CA ASN A 380 3.53 -7.17 -3.20
C ASN A 380 2.71 -7.75 -4.37
N LEU A 381 2.25 -9.01 -4.25
CA LEU A 381 1.50 -9.70 -5.31
C LEU A 381 0.20 -8.94 -5.62
N ARG A 382 -0.04 -8.63 -6.90
CA ARG A 382 -1.19 -7.84 -7.37
C ARG A 382 -1.93 -8.52 -8.51
N GLY A 383 -3.22 -8.19 -8.63
CA GLY A 383 -4.05 -8.61 -9.76
C GLY A 383 -3.96 -10.11 -10.06
N PRO A 384 -3.65 -10.52 -11.30
CA PRO A 384 -3.56 -11.93 -11.68
C PRO A 384 -2.56 -12.74 -10.84
N GLU A 385 -1.37 -12.20 -10.52
CA GLU A 385 -0.34 -12.91 -9.75
C GLU A 385 -0.89 -13.39 -8.40
N LYS A 386 -1.59 -12.48 -7.69
CA LYS A 386 -2.23 -12.78 -6.42
C LYS A 386 -3.30 -13.86 -6.58
N SER A 387 -4.17 -13.73 -7.59
CA SER A 387 -5.24 -14.70 -7.84
C SER A 387 -4.71 -16.10 -8.18
N TYR A 388 -3.64 -16.21 -8.95
CA TYR A 388 -2.99 -17.48 -9.26
C TYR A 388 -2.35 -18.11 -8.02
N TYR A 389 -1.60 -17.35 -7.25
CA TYR A 389 -0.99 -17.86 -6.01
C TYR A 389 -2.06 -18.32 -5.00
N GLU A 390 -3.12 -17.52 -4.79
CA GLU A 390 -4.23 -17.89 -3.90
C GLU A 390 -4.94 -19.17 -4.37
N THR A 391 -5.10 -19.33 -5.69
CA THR A 391 -5.65 -20.56 -6.28
C THR A 391 -4.77 -21.77 -5.99
N MET A 392 -3.46 -21.66 -6.19
CA MET A 392 -2.51 -22.76 -5.91
C MET A 392 -2.48 -23.11 -4.41
N ARG A 393 -2.59 -22.12 -3.53
CA ARG A 393 -2.68 -22.34 -2.08
C ARG A 393 -3.94 -23.12 -1.71
N ILE A 394 -5.09 -22.74 -2.28
CA ILE A 394 -6.35 -23.46 -2.05
C ILE A 394 -6.22 -24.91 -2.55
N GLN A 395 -5.68 -25.13 -3.75
CA GLN A 395 -5.50 -26.45 -4.33
C GLN A 395 -4.54 -27.34 -3.55
N ALA A 396 -3.43 -26.77 -3.04
CA ALA A 396 -2.48 -27.48 -2.18
C ALA A 396 -3.12 -27.95 -0.85
N GLY A 397 -4.21 -27.29 -0.43
CA GLY A 397 -4.97 -27.58 0.78
C GLY A 397 -4.30 -27.08 2.07
N ASP A 398 -5.00 -27.19 3.20
CA ASP A 398 -4.40 -26.86 4.50
C ASP A 398 -3.44 -27.97 4.94
N GLN A 399 -2.22 -27.92 4.42
CA GLN A 399 -1.16 -28.75 4.94
C GLN A 399 -0.80 -28.21 6.33
N LYS A 400 -0.75 -29.09 7.33
CA LYS A 400 -0.36 -28.77 8.73
C LYS A 400 1.02 -28.08 8.86
N HIS A 401 1.72 -27.81 7.76
CA HIS A 401 3.12 -27.41 7.66
C HIS A 401 3.27 -26.13 6.85
N HIS A 402 2.61 -25.04 7.27
CA HIS A 402 2.89 -23.71 6.73
C HIS A 402 4.26 -23.23 7.23
N PHE A 403 5.31 -23.50 6.45
CA PHE A 403 6.71 -23.35 6.86
C PHE A 403 7.05 -21.96 7.40
N TYR A 404 6.83 -20.90 6.62
CA TYR A 404 7.19 -19.53 7.01
C TYR A 404 6.35 -18.99 8.17
N PHE A 405 5.05 -19.31 8.23
CA PHE A 405 4.21 -18.92 9.38
C PHE A 405 4.67 -19.60 10.68
N LYS A 406 5.01 -20.90 10.63
CA LYS A 406 5.58 -21.60 11.78
C LYS A 406 6.94 -21.04 12.19
N ARG A 407 7.78 -20.68 11.21
CA ARG A 407 9.06 -20.00 11.45
C ARG A 407 8.81 -18.65 12.15
N ALA A 408 7.88 -17.84 11.67
CA ALA A 408 7.51 -16.56 12.28
C ALA A 408 7.03 -16.73 13.73
N LEU A 409 6.16 -17.72 14.01
CA LEU A 409 5.73 -18.04 15.38
C LEU A 409 6.90 -18.49 16.28
N SER A 410 7.79 -19.33 15.76
CA SER A 410 8.98 -19.79 16.49
C SER A 410 9.92 -18.63 16.83
N ASN A 411 10.15 -17.73 15.87
CA ASN A 411 10.96 -16.54 16.05
C ASN A 411 10.30 -15.56 17.03
N ALA A 412 8.97 -15.36 16.93
CA ALA A 412 8.21 -14.50 17.83
C ALA A 412 8.29 -14.94 19.29
N LYS A 413 8.42 -16.25 19.58
CA LYS A 413 8.63 -16.77 20.94
C LYS A 413 10.03 -16.54 21.51
N LYS A 414 10.98 -16.06 20.69
CA LYS A 414 12.40 -15.90 21.03
C LYS A 414 12.83 -14.44 21.13
N VAL A 415 11.90 -13.49 21.14
CA VAL A 415 12.22 -12.05 21.12
C VAL A 415 11.50 -11.29 22.23
N PRO A 416 12.06 -10.20 22.75
CA PRO A 416 11.41 -9.37 23.76
C PRO A 416 10.02 -8.87 23.36
N ILE A 417 9.88 -8.38 22.12
CA ILE A 417 8.71 -7.65 21.65
C ILE A 417 8.11 -8.34 20.41
N ILE A 418 6.81 -8.59 20.42
CA ILE A 418 6.09 -9.09 19.24
C ILE A 418 5.25 -7.95 18.69
N VAL A 419 5.53 -7.52 17.46
CA VAL A 419 4.78 -6.45 16.80
C VAL A 419 3.76 -7.05 15.84
N THR A 420 2.53 -6.58 15.92
CA THR A 420 1.44 -6.84 14.97
C THR A 420 0.73 -5.53 14.63
N ASN A 421 -0.21 -5.56 13.70
CA ASN A 421 -1.14 -4.46 13.49
C ASN A 421 -2.53 -4.82 14.00
N HIS A 422 -3.39 -3.81 14.17
CA HIS A 422 -4.77 -3.98 14.63
C HIS A 422 -5.55 -4.97 13.76
N TYR A 423 -5.31 -4.95 12.44
CA TYR A 423 -5.96 -5.85 11.49
C TYR A 423 -5.59 -7.33 11.74
N PHE A 424 -4.37 -7.64 12.18
CA PHE A 424 -3.93 -9.01 12.49
C PHE A 424 -3.96 -9.34 13.98
N LEU A 425 -4.38 -8.42 14.84
CA LEU A 425 -4.33 -8.58 16.29
C LEU A 425 -5.02 -9.87 16.76
N ASN A 426 -6.27 -10.08 16.34
CA ASN A 426 -6.99 -11.31 16.69
C ASN A 426 -6.28 -12.60 16.23
N ASP A 427 -5.63 -12.59 15.04
CA ASP A 427 -4.93 -13.80 14.57
C ASP A 427 -3.65 -14.05 15.38
N CYS A 428 -2.95 -12.96 15.73
CA CYS A 428 -1.75 -12.96 16.55
C CYS A 428 -2.04 -13.53 17.93
N LEU A 429 -3.05 -12.98 18.63
CA LEU A 429 -3.41 -13.43 19.98
C LEU A 429 -3.86 -14.88 20.01
N ASN A 430 -4.62 -15.34 19.01
CA ASN A 430 -5.07 -16.74 18.91
C ASN A 430 -3.96 -17.73 18.50
N SER A 431 -2.82 -17.24 18.00
CA SER A 431 -1.69 -18.09 17.57
C SER A 431 -0.55 -18.16 18.60
N LEU A 432 -0.63 -17.34 19.65
CA LEU A 432 0.36 -17.23 20.71
C LEU A 432 -0.23 -17.70 22.03
N ASP A 433 0.59 -18.35 22.84
CA ASP A 433 0.20 -18.81 24.18
C ASP A 433 0.98 -18.00 25.23
N GLY A 434 0.39 -17.78 26.41
CA GLY A 434 1.10 -17.23 27.57
C GLY A 434 1.48 -15.75 27.47
N ILE A 435 0.73 -14.95 26.70
CA ILE A 435 0.93 -13.50 26.58
C ILE A 435 0.71 -12.83 27.94
N GLN A 436 1.73 -12.13 28.45
CA GLN A 436 1.67 -11.45 29.75
C GLN A 436 1.16 -10.00 29.62
N ALA A 437 1.51 -9.33 28.52
CA ALA A 437 1.15 -7.94 28.29
C ALA A 437 0.85 -7.63 26.83
N LEU A 438 -0.15 -6.76 26.62
CA LEU A 438 -0.55 -6.22 25.33
C LEU A 438 -0.58 -4.69 25.38
N ILE A 439 0.15 -4.06 24.47
CA ILE A 439 0.08 -2.61 24.22
C ILE A 439 -0.58 -2.39 22.87
N VAL A 440 -1.61 -1.56 22.81
CA VAL A 440 -2.27 -1.15 21.58
C VAL A 440 -1.99 0.33 21.38
N ASP A 441 -1.10 0.63 20.44
CA ASP A 441 -0.79 2.01 20.03
C ASP A 441 -1.80 2.51 18.99
N GLU A 442 -2.04 3.81 18.97
CA GLU A 442 -3.09 4.45 18.17
C GLU A 442 -4.45 3.74 18.28
N ALA A 443 -4.80 3.31 19.50
CA ALA A 443 -5.99 2.53 19.83
C ALA A 443 -7.31 3.13 19.34
N HIS A 444 -7.35 4.42 18.99
CA HIS A 444 -8.50 5.06 18.37
C HIS A 444 -8.86 4.47 16.98
N GLN A 445 -7.91 3.86 16.26
CA GLN A 445 -8.13 3.22 14.94
C GLN A 445 -8.51 1.75 15.04
N LEU A 446 -8.39 1.16 16.24
CA LEU A 446 -8.54 -0.27 16.47
C LEU A 446 -9.91 -0.80 16.06
N LYS A 447 -11.00 -0.17 16.54
CA LYS A 447 -12.39 -0.57 16.20
C LYS A 447 -12.59 -0.61 14.68
N GLN A 448 -12.16 0.44 13.98
CA GLN A 448 -12.27 0.50 12.52
C GLN A 448 -11.45 -0.60 11.82
N ALA A 449 -10.23 -0.87 12.29
CA ALA A 449 -9.37 -1.91 11.72
C ALA A 449 -9.96 -3.32 11.92
N LEU A 450 -10.55 -3.59 13.08
CA LEU A 450 -11.25 -4.83 13.37
C LEU A 450 -12.52 -4.96 12.51
N ASP A 451 -13.34 -3.91 12.42
CA ASP A 451 -14.53 -3.88 11.56
C ASP A 451 -14.22 -4.10 10.08
N LEU A 452 -13.06 -3.65 9.60
CA LEU A 452 -12.60 -3.91 8.24
C LEU A 452 -12.19 -5.38 8.05
N LYS A 453 -11.58 -6.00 9.07
CA LYS A 453 -11.21 -7.41 9.05
C LYS A 453 -12.43 -8.32 9.05
N GLU A 454 -13.50 -7.92 9.73
CA GLU A 454 -14.76 -8.65 9.77
C GLU A 454 -15.48 -8.70 8.41
N ARG A 455 -15.01 -7.95 7.40
CA ARG A 455 -15.70 -7.85 6.12
C ARG A 455 -15.10 -8.78 5.09
N ARG A 456 -15.89 -9.73 4.62
CA ARG A 456 -15.57 -10.54 3.44
C ARG A 456 -16.34 -10.01 2.23
N LYS A 457 -15.64 -9.82 1.12
CA LYS A 457 -16.24 -9.39 -0.16
C LYS A 457 -16.43 -10.57 -1.10
N PHE A 458 -17.51 -10.53 -1.86
CA PHE A 458 -17.84 -11.43 -2.95
C PHE A 458 -18.13 -10.57 -4.18
N SER A 459 -17.42 -10.83 -5.27
CA SER A 459 -17.61 -10.11 -6.53
C SER A 459 -17.89 -11.08 -7.67
N TYR A 460 -18.62 -10.60 -8.67
CA TYR A 460 -18.89 -11.37 -9.89
C TYR A 460 -17.60 -11.85 -10.57
N PRO A 461 -16.58 -11.00 -10.82
CA PRO A 461 -15.35 -11.43 -11.46
C PRO A 461 -14.60 -12.51 -10.68
N GLU A 462 -14.61 -12.44 -9.35
CA GLU A 462 -13.94 -13.40 -8.48
C GLU A 462 -14.58 -14.79 -8.55
N LEU A 463 -15.92 -14.90 -8.41
CA LEU A 463 -16.59 -16.20 -8.52
C LEU A 463 -16.48 -16.79 -9.93
N LYS A 464 -16.53 -15.95 -10.98
CA LYS A 464 -16.34 -16.40 -12.36
C LYS A 464 -14.92 -16.87 -12.62
N PHE A 465 -13.91 -16.15 -12.11
CA PHE A 465 -12.52 -16.58 -12.17
C PHE A 465 -12.34 -17.93 -11.47
N PHE A 466 -12.91 -18.08 -10.27
CA PHE A 466 -12.82 -19.31 -9.47
C PHE A 466 -13.35 -20.54 -10.23
N ILE A 467 -14.57 -20.46 -10.78
CA ILE A 467 -15.14 -21.54 -11.60
C ILE A 467 -14.39 -21.69 -12.94
N GLY A 468 -13.87 -20.60 -13.50
CA GLY A 468 -13.03 -20.62 -14.69
C GLY A 468 -11.73 -21.43 -14.52
N GLN A 469 -11.18 -21.51 -13.30
CA GLN A 469 -10.02 -22.36 -12.99
C GLN A 469 -10.36 -23.86 -12.97
N VAL A 470 -11.62 -24.22 -12.77
CA VAL A 470 -12.07 -25.61 -12.96
C VAL A 470 -12.04 -25.93 -14.46
N GLY A 471 -12.63 -25.04 -15.25
CA GLY A 471 -12.68 -25.11 -16.70
C GLY A 471 -13.43 -26.33 -17.24
N LEU A 472 -13.53 -26.39 -18.56
CA LEU A 472 -13.97 -27.58 -19.29
C LEU A 472 -12.75 -28.42 -19.68
N ILE A 473 -12.99 -29.66 -20.12
CA ILE A 473 -11.90 -30.62 -20.42
C ILE A 473 -11.00 -30.13 -21.55
N ASN A 474 -11.54 -29.33 -22.47
CA ASN A 474 -10.80 -28.77 -23.60
C ASN A 474 -10.06 -27.46 -23.30
N GLN A 475 -10.01 -27.02 -22.04
CA GLN A 475 -9.44 -25.72 -21.65
C GLN A 475 -8.11 -25.83 -20.88
N ASP A 476 -7.51 -27.03 -20.80
CA ASP A 476 -6.26 -27.30 -20.07
C ASP A 476 -6.27 -26.71 -18.65
N ARG A 477 -7.37 -26.97 -17.92
CA ARG A 477 -7.61 -26.56 -16.53
C ARG A 477 -7.75 -27.78 -15.60
N LEU A 478 -8.14 -27.57 -14.34
CA LEU A 478 -8.25 -28.63 -13.33
C LEU A 478 -9.08 -29.83 -13.79
N LEU A 479 -10.20 -29.61 -14.49
CA LEU A 479 -11.04 -30.71 -14.96
C LEU A 479 -10.37 -31.49 -16.10
N ALA A 480 -9.57 -30.83 -16.93
CA ALA A 480 -8.75 -31.47 -17.96
C ALA A 480 -7.67 -32.36 -17.34
N ASP A 481 -6.97 -31.87 -16.31
CA ASP A 481 -5.99 -32.68 -15.58
C ASP A 481 -6.62 -33.88 -14.88
N TYR A 482 -7.77 -33.67 -14.22
CA TYR A 482 -8.56 -34.74 -13.62
C TYR A 482 -8.97 -35.79 -14.66
N SER A 483 -9.31 -35.38 -15.89
CA SER A 483 -9.73 -36.29 -16.96
C SER A 483 -8.65 -37.28 -17.41
N LYS A 484 -7.37 -36.95 -17.21
CA LYS A 484 -6.24 -37.80 -17.63
C LYS A 484 -6.21 -39.16 -16.91
N SER A 485 -6.83 -39.26 -15.74
CA SER A 485 -6.79 -40.47 -14.90
C SER A 485 -8.16 -41.04 -14.54
N ASN A 486 -9.26 -40.46 -15.05
CA ASN A 486 -10.62 -40.77 -14.60
C ASN A 486 -11.60 -41.09 -15.75
N SER A 487 -12.73 -41.72 -15.44
CA SER A 487 -13.66 -42.26 -16.44
C SER A 487 -14.46 -41.19 -17.22
N ALA A 488 -14.68 -41.42 -18.52
CA ALA A 488 -15.41 -40.51 -19.42
C ALA A 488 -16.86 -40.23 -19.01
N VAL A 489 -17.55 -41.20 -18.39
CA VAL A 489 -18.98 -41.04 -18.03
C VAL A 489 -19.16 -40.00 -16.93
N SER A 490 -18.31 -40.04 -15.90
CA SER A 490 -18.33 -39.04 -14.83
C SER A 490 -17.94 -37.65 -15.34
N LEU A 491 -17.10 -37.57 -16.37
CA LEU A 491 -16.61 -36.32 -16.94
C LEU A 491 -17.71 -35.49 -17.61
N TYR A 492 -18.61 -36.11 -18.38
CA TYR A 492 -19.75 -35.40 -18.98
C TYR A 492 -20.68 -34.78 -17.92
N LEU A 493 -20.92 -35.50 -16.82
CA LEU A 493 -21.69 -34.99 -15.69
C LEU A 493 -20.99 -33.78 -15.06
N LEU A 494 -19.67 -33.87 -14.83
CA LEU A 494 -18.89 -32.79 -14.24
C LEU A 494 -18.87 -31.54 -15.15
N GLU A 495 -18.74 -31.69 -16.46
CA GLU A 495 -18.82 -30.56 -17.41
C GLU A 495 -20.18 -29.87 -17.37
N ASP A 496 -21.28 -30.64 -17.36
CA ASP A 496 -22.63 -30.07 -17.25
C ASP A 496 -22.81 -29.33 -15.92
N ILE A 497 -22.29 -29.87 -14.82
CA ILE A 497 -22.29 -29.18 -13.52
C ILE A 497 -21.52 -27.85 -13.61
N VAL A 498 -20.31 -27.84 -14.18
CA VAL A 498 -19.50 -26.60 -14.31
C VAL A 498 -20.22 -25.54 -15.13
N VAL A 499 -20.87 -25.93 -16.24
CA VAL A 499 -21.68 -25.02 -17.06
C VAL A 499 -22.85 -24.45 -16.24
N ASN A 500 -23.53 -25.30 -15.47
CA ASN A 500 -24.64 -24.87 -14.62
C ASN A 500 -24.18 -23.95 -13.48
N LEU A 501 -23.07 -24.24 -12.82
CA LEU A 501 -22.47 -23.34 -11.82
C LEU A 501 -22.17 -21.97 -12.43
N ASN A 502 -21.51 -21.95 -13.60
CA ASN A 502 -21.13 -20.73 -14.29
C ASN A 502 -22.36 -19.85 -14.64
N LYS A 503 -23.45 -20.48 -15.11
CA LYS A 503 -24.72 -19.82 -15.41
C LYS A 503 -25.43 -19.30 -14.15
N ASN A 504 -25.46 -20.09 -13.07
CA ASN A 504 -26.13 -19.69 -11.84
C ASN A 504 -25.42 -18.53 -11.12
N ILE A 505 -24.10 -18.38 -11.29
CA ILE A 505 -23.39 -17.16 -10.83
C ILE A 505 -23.91 -15.92 -11.57
N ASP A 506 -24.15 -15.99 -12.89
CA ASP A 506 -24.71 -14.87 -13.66
C ASP A 506 -26.11 -14.51 -13.12
N ILE A 507 -26.96 -15.52 -12.89
CA ILE A 507 -28.32 -15.33 -12.37
C ILE A 507 -28.28 -14.72 -10.96
N LEU A 508 -27.42 -15.23 -10.07
CA LEU A 508 -27.27 -14.75 -8.69
C LEU A 508 -27.02 -13.23 -8.68
N PHE A 509 -26.01 -12.76 -9.40
CA PHE A 509 -25.66 -11.34 -9.40
C PHE A 509 -26.72 -10.48 -10.10
N GLN A 510 -27.44 -11.00 -11.11
CA GLN A 510 -28.59 -10.31 -11.68
C GLN A 510 -29.72 -10.12 -10.66
N LYS A 511 -30.05 -11.16 -9.87
CA LYS A 511 -31.09 -11.11 -8.83
C LYS A 511 -30.72 -10.18 -7.68
N VAL A 512 -29.48 -10.26 -7.20
CA VAL A 512 -28.92 -9.36 -6.18
C VAL A 512 -28.97 -7.91 -6.66
N THR A 513 -28.55 -7.64 -7.90
CA THR A 513 -28.59 -6.30 -8.49
C THR A 513 -30.03 -5.78 -8.63
N ALA A 514 -30.98 -6.67 -8.95
CA ALA A 514 -32.40 -6.37 -9.02
C ALA A 514 -33.10 -6.32 -7.64
N LYS A 515 -32.36 -6.46 -6.54
CA LYS A 515 -32.87 -6.51 -5.15
C LYS A 515 -33.92 -7.61 -4.91
N LYS A 516 -33.81 -8.74 -5.63
CA LYS A 516 -34.66 -9.93 -5.44
C LYS A 516 -33.90 -10.96 -4.61
N LEU A 517 -33.90 -10.78 -3.29
CA LEU A 517 -33.03 -11.54 -2.39
C LEU A 517 -33.53 -12.97 -2.14
N ASP A 518 -34.84 -13.19 -2.04
CA ASP A 518 -35.40 -14.54 -1.93
C ASP A 518 -35.03 -15.40 -3.16
N ASP A 519 -35.21 -14.85 -4.38
CA ASP A 519 -34.77 -15.49 -5.62
C ASP A 519 -33.25 -15.73 -5.65
N ALA A 520 -32.46 -14.86 -5.02
CA ALA A 520 -31.02 -14.98 -4.94
C ALA A 520 -30.60 -16.12 -3.99
N LEU A 521 -31.28 -16.26 -2.85
CA LEU A 521 -31.13 -17.38 -1.91
C LEU A 521 -31.47 -18.72 -2.59
N ASP A 522 -32.58 -18.79 -3.33
CA ASP A 522 -32.93 -19.98 -4.12
C ASP A 522 -31.84 -20.34 -5.14
N THR A 523 -31.22 -19.32 -5.76
CA THR A 523 -30.11 -19.50 -6.70
C THR A 523 -28.85 -20.00 -5.99
N LEU A 524 -28.55 -19.50 -4.78
CA LEU A 524 -27.44 -19.98 -3.96
C LEU A 524 -27.63 -21.43 -3.53
N ASP A 525 -28.85 -21.82 -3.16
CA ASP A 525 -29.18 -23.22 -2.85
C ASP A 525 -28.92 -24.14 -4.03
N ASN A 526 -29.24 -23.71 -5.25
CA ASN A 526 -28.91 -24.47 -6.45
C ASN A 526 -27.40 -24.56 -6.68
N LEU A 527 -26.65 -23.46 -6.50
CA LEU A 527 -25.18 -23.47 -6.59
C LEU A 527 -24.55 -24.45 -5.60
N MET A 528 -25.01 -24.46 -4.35
CA MET A 528 -24.53 -25.40 -3.32
C MET A 528 -24.85 -26.85 -3.70
N LYS A 529 -26.07 -27.15 -4.16
CA LYS A 529 -26.44 -28.50 -4.64
C LYS A 529 -25.56 -28.99 -5.78
N PHE A 530 -25.31 -28.14 -6.78
CA PHE A 530 -24.41 -28.48 -7.88
C PHE A 530 -22.99 -28.73 -7.38
N THR A 531 -22.52 -27.93 -6.43
CA THR A 531 -21.18 -28.09 -5.85
C THR A 531 -21.06 -29.38 -5.03
N ASP A 532 -22.05 -29.71 -4.21
CA ASP A 532 -22.12 -30.96 -3.44
C ASP A 532 -22.15 -32.18 -4.37
N MET A 533 -22.89 -32.12 -5.47
CA MET A 533 -22.92 -33.18 -6.49
C MET A 533 -21.56 -33.34 -7.17
N PHE A 534 -20.88 -32.23 -7.48
CA PHE A 534 -19.53 -32.22 -8.03
C PHE A 534 -18.55 -32.90 -7.08
N LEU A 535 -18.51 -32.46 -5.82
CA LEU A 535 -17.63 -33.00 -4.77
C LEU A 535 -17.88 -34.49 -4.54
N SER A 536 -19.15 -34.91 -4.50
CA SER A 536 -19.51 -36.32 -4.33
C SER A 536 -19.08 -37.20 -5.50
N THR A 537 -19.07 -36.64 -6.71
CA THR A 537 -18.69 -37.37 -7.94
C THR A 537 -17.18 -37.61 -8.03
N ILE A 538 -16.36 -36.65 -7.57
CA ILE A 538 -14.89 -36.76 -7.63
C ILE A 538 -14.27 -37.42 -6.40
N ARG A 539 -15.01 -37.50 -5.28
CA ARG A 539 -14.42 -37.96 -4.02
C ARG A 539 -13.96 -39.40 -4.09
N GLY A 540 -12.69 -39.63 -3.76
CA GLY A 540 -12.10 -40.97 -3.70
C GLY A 540 -11.71 -41.55 -5.05
N THR A 541 -11.74 -40.75 -6.12
CA THR A 541 -11.20 -41.13 -7.43
C THR A 541 -9.70 -40.80 -7.52
N ASP A 542 -9.05 -41.05 -8.66
CA ASP A 542 -7.62 -40.80 -8.81
C ASP A 542 -7.34 -39.31 -9.04
N SER A 543 -6.25 -38.78 -8.47
CA SER A 543 -5.79 -37.39 -8.70
C SER A 543 -6.82 -36.29 -8.41
N TYR A 544 -7.83 -36.56 -7.57
CA TYR A 544 -8.95 -35.64 -7.32
C TYR A 544 -8.65 -34.51 -6.32
N GLN A 545 -7.56 -34.58 -5.54
CA GLN A 545 -7.38 -33.76 -4.33
C GLN A 545 -7.35 -32.25 -4.61
N ALA A 546 -6.61 -31.81 -5.63
CA ALA A 546 -6.51 -30.38 -5.98
C ALA A 546 -7.88 -29.82 -6.39
N LEU A 547 -8.59 -30.55 -7.25
CA LEU A 547 -9.93 -30.20 -7.70
C LEU A 547 -10.94 -30.24 -6.54
N TYR A 548 -10.84 -31.21 -5.63
CA TYR A 548 -11.66 -31.31 -4.43
C TYR A 548 -11.45 -30.13 -3.50
N ASN A 549 -10.20 -29.79 -3.17
CA ASN A 549 -9.87 -28.66 -2.30
C ASN A 549 -10.41 -27.34 -2.88
N HIS A 550 -10.26 -27.15 -4.19
CA HIS A 550 -10.78 -25.99 -4.92
C HIS A 550 -12.31 -25.90 -4.80
N MET A 551 -13.03 -26.96 -5.15
CA MET A 551 -14.50 -26.95 -5.10
C MET A 551 -15.06 -26.92 -3.67
N HIS A 552 -14.36 -27.50 -2.70
CA HIS A 552 -14.75 -27.46 -1.30
C HIS A 552 -14.61 -26.04 -0.72
N PHE A 553 -13.56 -25.30 -1.11
CA PHE A 553 -13.45 -23.88 -0.76
C PHE A 553 -14.58 -23.04 -1.35
N PHE A 554 -14.96 -23.32 -2.61
CA PHE A 554 -16.09 -22.66 -3.25
C PHE A 554 -17.39 -22.90 -2.49
N ASP A 555 -17.67 -24.16 -2.14
CA ASP A 555 -18.84 -24.55 -1.35
C ASP A 555 -18.95 -23.80 -0.02
N HIS A 556 -17.86 -23.78 0.77
CA HIS A 556 -17.84 -23.03 2.04
C HIS A 556 -18.06 -21.53 1.83
N SER A 557 -17.55 -20.99 0.72
CA SER A 557 -17.72 -19.57 0.37
C SER A 557 -19.18 -19.25 0.04
N LEU A 558 -19.87 -20.14 -0.68
CA LEU A 558 -21.31 -20.02 -0.96
C LEU A 558 -22.15 -20.15 0.32
N LYS A 559 -21.81 -21.08 1.21
CA LYS A 559 -22.50 -21.26 2.50
C LYS A 559 -22.43 -20.01 3.37
N ASN A 560 -21.27 -19.39 3.48
CA ASN A 560 -21.10 -18.12 4.20
C ASN A 560 -21.95 -16.99 3.58
N LEU A 561 -21.98 -16.90 2.25
CA LEU A 561 -22.78 -15.91 1.55
C LEU A 561 -24.28 -16.15 1.76
N SER A 562 -24.74 -17.40 1.69
CA SER A 562 -26.13 -17.78 1.93
C SER A 562 -26.57 -17.44 3.35
N TYR A 563 -25.77 -17.81 4.35
CA TYR A 563 -26.01 -17.48 5.75
C TYR A 563 -26.16 -15.96 5.94
N ALA A 564 -25.20 -15.18 5.45
CA ALA A 564 -25.24 -13.73 5.58
C ALA A 564 -26.47 -13.10 4.93
N LEU A 565 -26.85 -13.54 3.72
CA LEU A 565 -28.07 -13.07 3.06
C LEU A 565 -29.35 -13.47 3.80
N GLN A 566 -29.38 -14.64 4.45
CA GLN A 566 -30.54 -15.12 5.20
C GLN A 566 -30.79 -14.33 6.50
N TYR A 567 -29.72 -13.88 7.17
CA TYR A 567 -29.79 -13.15 8.43
C TYR A 567 -29.62 -11.63 8.29
N ASP A 568 -29.74 -11.11 7.08
CA ASP A 568 -29.57 -9.68 6.77
C ASP A 568 -28.24 -9.06 7.22
N ASP A 569 -27.17 -9.88 7.28
CA ASP A 569 -25.83 -9.46 7.68
C ASP A 569 -24.92 -9.21 6.47
N TYR A 570 -25.36 -8.30 5.60
CA TYR A 570 -24.65 -7.97 4.37
C TYR A 570 -24.80 -6.49 3.96
N HIS A 571 -23.92 -6.07 3.06
CA HIS A 571 -23.99 -4.81 2.34
C HIS A 571 -23.76 -5.04 0.85
N ILE A 572 -24.74 -4.67 0.02
CA ILE A 572 -24.66 -4.78 -1.45
C ILE A 572 -24.29 -3.43 -2.06
N LYS A 573 -23.15 -3.38 -2.74
CA LYS A 573 -22.80 -2.27 -3.63
C LYS A 573 -23.30 -2.59 -5.05
N ALA A 574 -24.55 -2.24 -5.31
CA ALA A 574 -25.18 -2.50 -6.60
C ALA A 574 -24.65 -1.58 -7.71
N ASN A 575 -24.47 -2.14 -8.91
CA ASN A 575 -24.15 -1.38 -10.12
C ASN A 575 -25.17 -1.69 -11.22
N LYS A 576 -25.45 -0.74 -12.12
CA LYS A 576 -26.33 -0.98 -13.29
C LYS A 576 -25.85 -2.17 -14.12
N ASN A 577 -24.54 -2.38 -14.20
CA ASN A 577 -23.96 -3.61 -14.71
C ASN A 577 -23.74 -4.60 -13.55
N PHE A 578 -24.52 -5.69 -13.53
CA PHE A 578 -24.43 -6.72 -12.49
C PHE A 578 -23.03 -7.34 -12.35
N GLN A 579 -22.22 -7.31 -13.41
CA GLN A 579 -20.84 -7.81 -13.40
C GLN A 579 -19.90 -6.97 -12.52
N LYS A 580 -20.35 -5.78 -12.10
CA LYS A 580 -19.65 -4.87 -11.19
C LYS A 580 -20.30 -4.81 -9.79
N THR A 581 -21.29 -5.66 -9.53
CA THR A 581 -21.94 -5.73 -8.22
C THR A 581 -21.04 -6.47 -7.24
N GLU A 582 -20.95 -5.95 -6.02
CA GLU A 582 -20.18 -6.52 -4.91
C GLU A 582 -21.10 -6.74 -3.71
N ILE A 583 -20.93 -7.88 -3.03
CA ILE A 583 -21.62 -8.21 -1.78
C ILE A 583 -20.56 -8.28 -0.69
N THR A 584 -20.76 -7.56 0.40
CA THR A 584 -19.89 -7.61 1.58
C THR A 584 -20.68 -8.24 2.72
N ILE A 585 -20.10 -9.22 3.41
CA ILE A 585 -20.71 -9.89 4.57
C ILE A 585 -19.83 -9.66 5.80
N ARG A 586 -20.41 -9.74 7.00
CA ARG A 586 -19.65 -9.71 8.26
C ARG A 586 -19.23 -11.13 8.69
N THR A 587 -18.19 -11.21 9.51
CA THR A 587 -17.69 -12.44 10.14
C THR A 587 -17.45 -12.19 11.62
N ASP A 588 -17.67 -13.20 12.47
CA ASP A 588 -17.63 -13.09 13.95
C ASP A 588 -16.20 -13.01 14.52
N VAL A 589 -15.48 -11.90 14.29
CA VAL A 589 -14.10 -11.72 14.83
C VAL A 589 -14.12 -11.18 16.26
N LEU A 590 -15.01 -10.24 16.58
CA LEU A 590 -15.06 -9.58 17.88
C LEU A 590 -15.29 -10.55 19.05
N ASP A 591 -16.11 -11.59 18.86
CA ASP A 591 -16.35 -12.59 19.91
C ASP A 591 -15.08 -13.37 20.24
N THR A 592 -14.35 -13.80 19.20
CA THR A 592 -13.06 -14.51 19.39
C THR A 592 -11.97 -13.62 20.00
N LEU A 593 -11.99 -12.31 19.70
CA LEU A 593 -11.06 -11.34 20.27
C LEU A 593 -11.32 -11.14 21.76
N ALA A 594 -12.58 -11.01 22.17
CA ALA A 594 -12.95 -10.82 23.57
C ALA A 594 -12.44 -11.97 24.46
N ASP A 595 -12.54 -13.21 23.98
CA ASP A 595 -12.03 -14.38 24.69
C ASP A 595 -10.50 -14.37 24.79
N ALA A 596 -9.79 -14.00 23.71
CA ALA A 596 -8.34 -13.88 23.71
C ALA A 596 -7.84 -12.78 24.66
N LEU A 597 -8.53 -11.63 24.71
CA LEU A 597 -8.16 -10.51 25.58
C LEU A 597 -8.30 -10.85 27.07
N ARG A 598 -9.33 -11.61 27.45
CA ARG A 598 -9.53 -12.02 28.86
C ARG A 598 -8.36 -12.82 29.45
N ALA A 599 -7.58 -13.48 28.60
CA ALA A 599 -6.43 -14.27 29.02
C ALA A 599 -5.15 -13.44 29.27
N ILE A 600 -5.16 -12.13 28.96
CA ILE A 600 -3.99 -11.26 29.02
C ILE A 600 -4.04 -10.41 30.30
N PRO A 601 -3.10 -10.59 31.24
CA PRO A 601 -3.09 -9.88 32.53
C PRO A 601 -2.95 -8.36 32.39
N CYS A 602 -2.06 -7.87 31.53
CA CYS A 602 -1.83 -6.45 31.33
C CYS A 602 -2.30 -5.98 29.94
N GLN A 603 -3.13 -4.93 29.90
CA GLN A 603 -3.64 -4.36 28.66
C GLN A 603 -3.52 -2.84 28.69
N ILE A 604 -2.73 -2.27 27.79
CA ILE A 604 -2.48 -0.83 27.70
C ILE A 604 -3.00 -0.32 26.36
N LEU A 605 -3.95 0.61 26.39
CA LEU A 605 -4.39 1.36 25.20
C LEU A 605 -3.71 2.73 25.20
N LEU A 606 -2.98 3.04 24.14
CA LEU A 606 -2.24 4.29 23.95
C LEU A 606 -2.75 4.99 22.68
N SER A 607 -3.00 6.30 22.75
CA SER A 607 -3.35 7.09 21.56
C SER A 607 -3.23 8.59 21.82
N GLY A 608 -3.10 9.37 20.74
CA GLY A 608 -3.11 10.84 20.77
C GLY A 608 -4.39 11.46 21.32
N THR A 609 -5.48 10.70 21.20
CA THR A 609 -6.84 11.13 21.49
C THR A 609 -7.63 9.89 21.87
N LEU A 610 -7.95 9.75 23.16
CA LEU A 610 -8.82 8.70 23.70
C LEU A 610 -9.95 9.32 24.52
N GLU A 611 -9.68 10.31 25.36
CA GLU A 611 -10.67 10.99 26.16
C GLU A 611 -11.66 11.78 25.26
N VAL A 612 -12.94 11.50 25.45
CA VAL A 612 -14.02 12.28 24.83
C VAL A 612 -15.04 12.65 25.89
N HIS A 613 -15.21 13.95 26.13
CA HIS A 613 -16.13 14.50 27.14
C HIS A 613 -15.89 13.96 28.57
N GLY A 614 -14.63 13.99 29.00
CA GLY A 614 -14.14 13.55 30.31
C GLY A 614 -14.28 12.06 30.56
N ASN A 615 -14.53 11.23 29.54
CA ASN A 615 -14.77 9.80 29.75
C ASN A 615 -14.20 8.92 28.62
N PHE A 616 -14.04 7.64 28.94
CA PHE A 616 -13.51 6.59 28.06
C PHE A 616 -14.58 5.53 27.75
N LYS A 617 -15.88 5.87 27.85
CA LYS A 617 -16.98 4.89 27.70
C LYS A 617 -17.00 4.19 26.34
N HIS A 618 -16.50 4.84 25.30
CA HIS A 618 -16.38 4.28 23.96
C HIS A 618 -15.36 3.13 23.88
N LEU A 619 -14.53 2.90 24.90
CA LEU A 619 -13.59 1.77 25.01
C LEU A 619 -14.22 0.51 25.62
N LYS A 620 -15.52 0.53 25.94
CA LYS A 620 -16.22 -0.61 26.53
C LYS A 620 -16.12 -1.88 25.68
N TYR A 621 -16.06 -1.76 24.35
CA TYR A 621 -15.90 -2.91 23.46
C TYR A 621 -14.58 -3.68 23.69
N TRP A 622 -13.58 -3.02 24.27
CA TRP A 622 -12.26 -3.59 24.51
C TRP A 622 -12.13 -4.16 25.93
N PHE A 623 -12.34 -3.32 26.94
CA PHE A 623 -12.22 -3.74 28.35
C PHE A 623 -13.48 -4.44 28.88
N GLY A 624 -14.56 -4.53 28.11
CA GLY A 624 -15.81 -5.11 28.58
C GLY A 624 -16.34 -4.40 29.84
N ASP A 625 -16.61 -5.18 30.88
CA ASP A 625 -17.05 -4.68 32.19
C ASP A 625 -15.91 -4.63 33.24
N TYR A 626 -14.64 -4.81 32.82
CA TYR A 626 -13.49 -4.71 33.73
C TYR A 626 -13.14 -3.25 34.05
N ASP A 627 -12.74 -2.99 35.30
CA ASP A 627 -12.20 -1.69 35.69
C ASP A 627 -10.83 -1.43 35.03
N PHE A 628 -10.58 -0.19 34.60
CA PHE A 628 -9.31 0.22 34.01
C PHE A 628 -8.90 1.61 34.50
N LYS A 629 -7.59 1.84 34.61
CA LYS A 629 -7.01 3.15 34.94
C LYS A 629 -7.08 4.07 33.72
N MET A 630 -7.26 5.37 33.96
CA MET A 630 -7.27 6.40 32.91
C MET A 630 -6.23 7.45 33.26
N THR A 631 -5.33 7.75 32.32
CA THR A 631 -4.33 8.82 32.45
C THR A 631 -4.35 9.67 31.18
N VAL A 632 -4.32 11.00 31.34
CA VAL A 632 -4.21 11.94 30.23
C VAL A 632 -2.94 12.76 30.44
N MET A 633 -2.00 12.66 29.52
CA MET A 633 -0.81 13.50 29.44
C MET A 633 -1.11 14.65 28.47
N GLU A 634 -1.52 15.78 29.02
CA GLU A 634 -1.96 16.94 28.24
C GLU A 634 -0.78 17.84 27.87
N ASN A 635 -0.75 18.32 26.62
CA ASN A 635 0.10 19.44 26.21
C ASN A 635 -0.77 20.65 25.87
N SER A 636 -0.94 21.54 26.85
CA SER A 636 -1.72 22.78 26.70
C SER A 636 -1.15 23.74 25.65
N GLN A 637 0.07 23.51 25.16
CA GLN A 637 0.73 24.34 24.14
C GLN A 637 0.62 23.75 22.72
N MET A 638 0.01 22.57 22.55
CA MET A 638 -0.01 21.84 21.28
C MET A 638 -0.55 22.68 20.10
N TYR A 639 -1.60 23.46 20.33
CA TYR A 639 -2.21 24.35 19.31
C TYR A 639 -1.93 25.84 19.57
N LYS A 640 -0.90 26.16 20.37
CA LYS A 640 -0.55 27.55 20.69
C LYS A 640 -0.14 28.38 19.47
N ASP A 641 0.43 27.73 18.44
CA ASP A 641 0.89 28.40 17.23
C ASP A 641 -0.06 28.20 16.03
N ILE A 642 -1.24 27.61 16.28
CA ILE A 642 -2.28 27.39 15.27
C ILE A 642 -3.40 28.39 15.51
N LYS A 643 -3.68 29.22 14.50
CA LYS A 643 -4.85 30.10 14.49
C LYS A 643 -6.01 29.38 13.80
N LEU A 644 -7.12 29.20 14.51
CA LEU A 644 -8.36 28.64 13.98
C LEU A 644 -9.29 29.80 13.59
N PHE A 645 -9.56 29.94 12.31
CA PHE A 645 -10.43 30.98 11.77
C PHE A 645 -11.74 30.37 11.25
N ILE A 646 -12.87 30.88 11.73
CA ILE A 646 -14.22 30.41 11.41
C ILE A 646 -14.96 31.60 10.77
N PRO A 647 -15.20 31.60 9.46
CA PRO A 647 -15.91 32.68 8.79
C PRO A 647 -17.34 32.87 9.33
N ASN A 648 -17.71 34.10 9.69
CA ASN A 648 -19.09 34.44 10.05
C ASN A 648 -19.88 35.12 8.92
N ASP A 649 -19.22 35.32 7.76
CA ASP A 649 -19.73 35.97 6.56
C ASP A 649 -19.93 35.01 5.38
N ILE A 650 -19.99 33.70 5.66
CA ILE A 650 -20.26 32.68 4.65
C ILE A 650 -21.73 32.28 4.63
N SER A 651 -22.23 32.00 3.43
CA SER A 651 -23.56 31.43 3.23
C SER A 651 -23.73 30.10 3.98
N SER A 652 -24.96 29.79 4.43
CA SER A 652 -25.21 28.51 5.11
C SER A 652 -24.90 27.34 4.19
N TYR A 653 -24.29 26.27 4.73
CA TYR A 653 -23.93 25.09 3.93
C TYR A 653 -25.10 24.57 3.10
N ASP A 654 -24.99 24.69 1.78
CA ASP A 654 -25.79 23.95 0.80
C ASP A 654 -24.92 23.69 -0.43
N VAL A 655 -24.81 22.42 -0.83
CA VAL A 655 -24.03 21.98 -2.00
C VAL A 655 -24.66 22.48 -3.31
N LYS A 656 -25.93 22.90 -3.29
CA LYS A 656 -26.66 23.46 -4.42
C LYS A 656 -26.67 24.98 -4.45
N ASP A 657 -26.25 25.64 -3.38
CA ASP A 657 -26.21 27.09 -3.33
C ASP A 657 -24.91 27.59 -3.97
N SER A 658 -25.05 28.27 -5.10
CA SER A 658 -23.93 28.89 -5.79
C SER A 658 -23.22 29.94 -4.93
N LEU A 659 -23.93 30.60 -3.99
CA LEU A 659 -23.32 31.60 -3.11
C LEU A 659 -22.30 30.99 -2.16
N TYR A 660 -22.60 29.82 -1.57
CA TYR A 660 -21.65 29.09 -0.72
C TYR A 660 -20.38 28.66 -1.47
N ILE A 661 -20.51 28.25 -2.73
CA ILE A 661 -19.39 27.86 -3.60
C ILE A 661 -18.52 29.07 -3.92
N ILE A 662 -19.16 30.20 -4.27
CA ILE A 662 -18.48 31.47 -4.51
C ILE A 662 -17.73 31.92 -3.26
N ASP A 663 -18.35 31.81 -2.08
CA ASP A 663 -17.72 32.19 -0.83
C ASP A 663 -16.43 31.39 -0.54
N ILE A 664 -16.45 30.08 -0.80
CA ILE A 664 -15.25 29.23 -0.67
C ILE A 664 -14.17 29.68 -1.66
N LEU A 665 -14.53 29.91 -2.92
CA LEU A 665 -13.60 30.35 -3.97
C LEU A 665 -12.95 31.68 -3.64
N ASP A 666 -13.71 32.64 -3.09
CA ASP A 666 -13.18 33.94 -2.69
C ASP A 666 -12.12 33.81 -1.58
N TYR A 667 -12.35 32.95 -0.58
CA TYR A 667 -11.36 32.68 0.47
C TYR A 667 -10.11 31.97 -0.08
N ILE A 668 -10.28 31.03 -1.02
CA ILE A 668 -9.18 30.35 -1.73
C ILE A 668 -8.35 31.35 -2.54
N ALA A 669 -9.01 32.17 -3.36
CA ALA A 669 -8.38 33.17 -4.20
C ALA A 669 -7.64 34.20 -3.35
N LEU A 670 -8.26 34.69 -2.26
CA LEU A 670 -7.64 35.61 -1.32
C LEU A 670 -6.34 35.04 -0.73
N TYR A 671 -6.34 33.79 -0.27
CA TYR A 671 -5.13 33.16 0.27
C TYR A 671 -4.03 33.02 -0.80
N LEU A 672 -4.37 32.53 -1.99
CA LEU A 672 -3.41 32.30 -3.07
C LEU A 672 -2.89 33.60 -3.70
N SER A 673 -3.64 34.70 -3.63
CA SER A 673 -3.18 36.00 -4.11
C SER A 673 -2.28 36.73 -3.11
N GLU A 674 -2.45 36.48 -1.82
CA GLU A 674 -1.67 37.13 -0.76
C GLU A 674 -0.47 36.28 -0.32
N THR A 675 -0.37 35.03 -0.79
CA THR A 675 0.71 34.09 -0.45
C THR A 675 1.26 33.37 -1.67
N ASP A 676 2.60 33.30 -1.79
CA ASP A 676 3.29 32.44 -2.77
C ASP A 676 3.42 30.99 -2.27
N SER A 677 2.38 30.49 -1.60
CA SER A 677 2.39 29.22 -0.87
C SER A 677 1.36 28.24 -1.43
N LYS A 678 1.49 26.97 -1.05
CA LYS A 678 0.53 25.94 -1.42
C LYS A 678 -0.72 26.03 -0.53
N LEU A 679 -1.84 25.53 -1.04
CA LEU A 679 -3.10 25.45 -0.29
C LEU A 679 -3.74 24.08 -0.46
N ILE A 680 -4.28 23.55 0.64
CA ILE A 680 -5.10 22.34 0.64
C ILE A 680 -6.49 22.67 1.13
N VAL A 681 -7.49 22.24 0.37
CA VAL A 681 -8.91 22.40 0.72
C VAL A 681 -9.54 21.01 0.84
N ILE A 682 -10.08 20.73 2.02
CA ILE A 682 -10.70 19.44 2.35
C ILE A 682 -12.23 19.56 2.33
N PHE A 683 -12.83 18.83 1.39
CA PHE A 683 -14.25 18.80 1.11
C PHE A 683 -14.96 17.66 1.83
N SER A 684 -16.22 17.91 2.20
CA SER A 684 -17.10 16.90 2.80
C SER A 684 -17.50 15.78 1.84
N ASN A 685 -17.52 16.05 0.53
CA ASN A 685 -17.90 15.10 -0.51
C ASN A 685 -17.31 15.50 -1.87
N TYR A 686 -17.28 14.54 -2.80
CA TYR A 686 -16.80 14.76 -4.17
C TYR A 686 -17.68 15.73 -4.98
N GLU A 687 -18.98 15.82 -4.72
CA GLU A 687 -19.87 16.71 -5.48
C GLU A 687 -19.49 18.19 -5.30
N LEU A 688 -19.24 18.62 -4.06
CA LEU A 688 -18.82 19.99 -3.76
C LEU A 688 -17.41 20.28 -4.32
N LEU A 689 -16.51 19.31 -4.19
CA LEU A 689 -15.14 19.38 -4.72
C LEU A 689 -15.16 19.59 -6.24
N GLU A 690 -15.93 18.79 -6.98
CA GLU A 690 -16.07 18.88 -8.43
C GLU A 690 -16.64 20.22 -8.88
N LYS A 691 -17.64 20.75 -8.15
CA LYS A 691 -18.21 22.08 -8.45
C LYS A 691 -17.18 23.19 -8.24
N VAL A 692 -16.49 23.22 -7.10
CA VAL A 692 -15.44 24.23 -6.86
C VAL A 692 -14.38 24.15 -7.94
N TYR A 693 -13.92 22.93 -8.29
CA TYR A 693 -12.95 22.75 -9.37
C TYR A 693 -13.44 23.30 -10.72
N SER A 694 -14.68 23.05 -11.13
CA SER A 694 -15.15 23.57 -12.42
C SER A 694 -15.13 25.10 -12.50
N TYR A 695 -15.38 25.79 -11.39
CA TYR A 695 -15.29 27.25 -11.36
C TYR A 695 -13.84 27.77 -11.39
N THR A 696 -12.85 26.97 -10.98
CA THR A 696 -11.44 27.36 -11.12
C THR A 696 -11.02 27.47 -12.59
N GLU A 697 -11.67 26.75 -13.50
CA GLU A 697 -11.36 26.81 -14.95
C GLU A 697 -11.79 28.15 -15.58
N ASP A 698 -12.72 28.87 -14.96
CA ASP A 698 -13.28 30.13 -15.48
C ASP A 698 -12.61 31.40 -14.90
N ILE A 699 -11.62 31.25 -14.02
CA ILE A 699 -11.00 32.35 -13.26
C ILE A 699 -9.51 32.47 -13.66
N GLU A 700 -9.13 33.64 -14.17
CA GLU A 700 -7.79 33.95 -14.71
C GLU A 700 -6.64 33.65 -13.74
N LEU A 701 -6.86 33.83 -12.43
CA LEU A 701 -5.85 33.52 -11.39
C LEU A 701 -5.37 32.05 -11.47
N PHE A 702 -6.26 31.10 -11.76
CA PHE A 702 -5.92 29.68 -11.78
C PHE A 702 -5.37 29.20 -13.14
N GLU A 703 -5.32 30.06 -14.17
CA GLU A 703 -4.57 29.74 -15.39
C GLU A 703 -3.04 29.72 -15.12
N GLN A 704 -2.60 30.44 -14.09
CA GLN A 704 -1.19 30.58 -13.71
C GLN A 704 -0.78 29.66 -12.55
N ILE A 705 -1.75 29.04 -11.86
CA ILE A 705 -1.51 28.19 -10.69
C ILE A 705 -1.99 26.77 -11.00
N PRO A 706 -1.13 25.74 -10.91
CA PRO A 706 -1.56 24.36 -11.06
C PRO A 706 -2.66 23.99 -10.06
N VAL A 707 -3.82 23.52 -10.55
CA VAL A 707 -4.93 23.02 -9.74
C VAL A 707 -4.95 21.49 -9.79
N LEU A 708 -4.68 20.85 -8.65
CA LEU A 708 -4.71 19.41 -8.48
C LEU A 708 -6.03 18.99 -7.81
N ARG A 709 -6.58 17.86 -8.27
CA ARG A 709 -7.90 17.40 -7.85
C ARG A 709 -7.93 15.89 -7.54
N GLN A 710 -8.48 15.54 -6.39
CA GLN A 710 -8.79 14.15 -6.07
C GLN A 710 -10.02 13.68 -6.86
N ALA A 711 -9.84 12.70 -7.74
CA ALA A 711 -10.93 12.00 -8.41
C ALA A 711 -11.34 10.74 -7.63
N HIS A 712 -12.57 10.25 -7.84
CA HIS A 712 -13.13 9.07 -7.16
C HIS A 712 -12.25 7.80 -7.16
N ASN A 713 -11.40 7.62 -8.18
CA ASN A 713 -10.47 6.49 -8.31
C ASN A 713 -9.01 6.95 -8.44
N SER A 714 -8.69 8.17 -7.99
CA SER A 714 -7.33 8.70 -8.05
C SER A 714 -6.39 7.95 -7.10
N ASN A 715 -5.15 7.76 -7.52
CA ASN A 715 -4.10 7.32 -6.61
C ASN A 715 -3.64 8.54 -5.79
N ASN A 716 -4.04 8.59 -4.52
CA ASN A 716 -3.72 9.73 -3.66
C ASN A 716 -2.20 9.92 -3.47
N GLU A 717 -1.40 8.86 -3.51
CA GLU A 717 0.08 8.97 -3.44
C GLU A 717 0.62 9.69 -4.67
N LYS A 718 0.10 9.38 -5.87
CA LYS A 718 0.50 10.08 -7.09
C LYS A 718 0.13 11.57 -7.02
N LEU A 719 -1.07 11.87 -6.53
CA LEU A 719 -1.55 13.25 -6.38
C LEU A 719 -0.72 14.02 -5.34
N LEU A 720 -0.35 13.37 -4.24
CA LEU A 720 0.54 13.93 -3.24
C LEU A 720 1.94 14.19 -3.81
N ASN A 721 2.50 13.23 -4.55
CA ASN A 721 3.83 13.38 -5.15
C ASN A 721 3.86 14.57 -6.11
N GLN A 722 2.83 14.73 -6.93
CA GLN A 722 2.65 15.93 -7.75
C GLN A 722 2.58 17.20 -6.89
N TYR A 723 1.73 17.21 -5.85
CA TYR A 723 1.61 18.36 -4.96
C TYR A 723 2.93 18.74 -4.27
N ASN A 724 3.73 17.75 -3.86
CA ASN A 724 5.02 17.97 -3.20
C ASN A 724 6.07 18.53 -4.17
N GLN A 725 6.05 18.13 -5.44
CA GLN A 725 6.98 18.60 -6.48
C GLN A 725 6.75 20.06 -6.91
N LEU A 726 5.51 20.55 -6.85
CA LEU A 726 5.15 21.91 -7.26
C LEU A 726 5.61 22.94 -6.19
N SER A 727 5.96 24.16 -6.59
CA SER A 727 6.30 25.24 -5.64
C SER A 727 5.07 26.03 -5.15
N GLN A 728 4.04 26.17 -5.99
CA GLN A 728 2.76 26.81 -5.72
C GLN A 728 1.66 25.96 -6.36
N CYS A 729 0.62 25.61 -5.61
CA CYS A 729 -0.45 24.73 -6.09
C CYS A 729 -1.69 24.81 -5.19
N LEU A 730 -2.86 24.68 -5.81
CA LEU A 730 -4.13 24.40 -5.14
C LEU A 730 -4.45 22.91 -5.21
N LEU A 731 -4.55 22.24 -4.06
CA LEU A 731 -4.99 20.85 -3.96
C LEU A 731 -6.39 20.74 -3.37
N LEU A 732 -7.31 20.18 -4.17
CA LEU A 732 -8.69 19.91 -3.77
C LEU A 732 -8.85 18.42 -3.44
N GLY A 733 -9.12 18.10 -2.17
CA GLY A 733 -9.24 16.73 -1.68
C GLY A 733 -10.46 16.52 -0.78
N THR A 734 -10.89 15.28 -0.57
CA THR A 734 -11.91 14.93 0.43
C THR A 734 -11.27 14.48 1.74
N TYR A 735 -12.04 14.26 2.81
CA TYR A 735 -11.49 13.68 4.06
C TYR A 735 -10.69 12.40 3.83
N THR A 736 -11.08 11.57 2.86
CA THR A 736 -10.35 10.34 2.52
C THR A 736 -8.93 10.59 2.01
N PHE A 737 -8.63 11.81 1.55
CA PHE A 737 -7.27 12.21 1.19
C PHE A 737 -6.39 12.41 2.43
N THR A 738 -6.97 12.83 3.56
CA THR A 738 -6.21 13.07 4.80
C THR A 738 -5.85 11.76 5.53
N GLU A 739 -6.46 10.64 5.21
CA GLU A 739 -6.11 9.35 5.82
C GLU A 739 -4.81 8.78 5.20
N GLY A 740 -3.72 8.69 5.99
CA GLY A 740 -2.51 7.95 5.61
C GLY A 740 -1.50 8.66 4.71
N ILE A 741 -1.62 9.97 4.51
CA ILE A 741 -0.76 10.77 3.61
C ILE A 741 0.08 11.76 4.42
N ASN A 742 1.41 11.72 4.27
CA ASN A 742 2.33 12.67 4.91
C ASN A 742 2.58 13.85 3.96
N LEU A 743 2.06 15.03 4.30
CA LEU A 743 2.30 16.23 3.51
C LEU A 743 3.75 16.68 3.78
N VAL A 744 4.61 16.66 2.75
CA VAL A 744 6.04 17.00 2.85
C VAL A 744 6.28 18.23 1.98
N SER A 745 6.28 19.40 2.60
CA SER A 745 6.46 20.70 1.94
C SER A 745 6.75 21.80 2.97
N ASP A 746 7.98 22.31 3.02
CA ASP A 746 8.43 23.36 3.96
C ASP A 746 7.70 24.72 3.81
N LYS A 747 6.60 24.79 3.05
CA LYS A 747 5.87 26.02 2.68
C LYS A 747 4.36 26.00 2.93
N ASP A 748 3.78 24.92 3.47
CA ASP A 748 2.33 24.82 3.65
C ASP A 748 1.89 25.59 4.92
N LYS A 749 1.47 26.84 4.77
CA LYS A 749 1.07 27.71 5.91
C LYS A 749 -0.42 27.63 6.27
N ALA A 750 -1.28 27.06 5.42
CA ALA A 750 -2.73 27.00 5.69
C ALA A 750 -3.45 25.75 5.17
N LEU A 751 -4.52 25.39 5.88
CA LEU A 751 -5.45 24.33 5.55
C LEU A 751 -6.89 24.85 5.65
N MET A 752 -7.74 24.52 4.67
CA MET A 752 -9.17 24.85 4.71
C MET A 752 -10.04 23.60 4.82
N LEU A 753 -11.04 23.66 5.71
CA LEU A 753 -12.01 22.60 5.95
C LEU A 753 -13.42 23.14 5.66
N THR A 754 -14.12 22.51 4.71
CA THR A 754 -15.50 22.90 4.40
C THR A 754 -16.51 22.53 5.48
N LYS A 755 -16.19 21.55 6.33
CA LYS A 755 -17.07 21.05 7.39
C LYS A 755 -16.28 20.48 8.57
N LEU A 756 -16.97 20.20 9.67
CA LEU A 756 -16.51 19.25 10.69
C LEU A 756 -16.52 17.82 10.12
N PRO A 757 -15.49 16.99 10.41
CA PRO A 757 -15.31 15.66 9.84
C PRO A 757 -16.17 14.59 10.52
N PHE A 758 -17.48 14.82 10.62
CA PHE A 758 -18.40 13.81 11.11
C PHE A 758 -18.50 12.62 10.14
N PRO A 759 -18.55 11.38 10.64
CA PRO A 759 -18.74 10.21 9.80
C PRO A 759 -20.08 10.30 9.06
N VAL A 760 -20.08 9.87 7.81
CA VAL A 760 -21.32 9.77 7.03
C VAL A 760 -22.06 8.51 7.51
N PRO A 761 -23.33 8.61 7.94
CA PRO A 761 -24.12 7.43 8.30
C PRO A 761 -24.16 6.45 7.12
N LYS A 762 -23.69 5.21 7.33
CA LYS A 762 -23.72 4.16 6.31
C LYS A 762 -24.86 3.19 6.63
N GLY A 763 -25.98 3.29 5.90
CA GLY A 763 -27.14 2.40 6.05
C GLY A 763 -28.05 2.72 7.25
N ASP A 764 -28.86 1.76 7.66
CA ASP A 764 -29.83 1.85 8.77
C ASP A 764 -29.20 1.61 10.17
N SER A 765 -27.88 1.63 10.30
CA SER A 765 -27.23 1.42 11.60
C SER A 765 -27.47 2.62 12.53
N PHE A 766 -28.19 2.40 13.63
CA PHE A 766 -28.31 3.37 14.71
C PHE A 766 -26.96 3.51 15.43
N ARG A 767 -26.13 4.46 14.99
CA ARG A 767 -24.94 4.89 15.74
C ARG A 767 -25.36 5.89 16.82
N ASP A 768 -24.85 5.71 18.03
CA ASP A 768 -25.03 6.72 19.08
C ASP A 768 -24.08 7.89 18.82
N PHE A 769 -24.65 9.09 18.72
CA PHE A 769 -23.91 10.29 18.36
C PHE A 769 -22.78 10.61 19.37
N TYR A 770 -23.00 10.41 20.67
CA TYR A 770 -22.04 10.80 21.70
C TYR A 770 -21.01 9.72 22.01
N THR A 771 -21.35 8.44 21.84
CA THR A 771 -20.40 7.34 22.10
C THR A 771 -19.69 6.86 20.85
N GLU A 772 -20.15 7.21 19.64
CA GLU A 772 -19.50 6.80 18.38
C GLU A 772 -19.13 7.98 17.48
N ASP A 773 -20.10 8.75 16.99
CA ASP A 773 -19.84 9.72 15.91
C ASP A 773 -19.00 10.93 16.36
N LEU A 774 -19.28 11.45 17.56
CA LEU A 774 -18.56 12.60 18.11
C LEU A 774 -17.10 12.28 18.45
N PRO A 775 -16.78 11.19 19.16
CA PRO A 775 -15.40 10.71 19.30
C PRO A 775 -14.64 10.68 17.97
N GLU A 776 -15.21 9.99 16.97
CA GLU A 776 -14.59 9.81 15.66
C GLU A 776 -14.32 11.16 14.97
N ALA A 777 -15.27 12.09 15.02
CA ALA A 777 -15.12 13.43 14.45
C ALA A 777 -14.05 14.27 15.15
N VAL A 778 -13.98 14.23 16.48
CA VAL A 778 -12.97 14.96 17.28
C VAL A 778 -11.57 14.43 16.99
N ILE A 779 -11.42 13.11 16.93
CA ILE A 779 -10.16 12.44 16.59
C ILE A 779 -9.69 12.87 15.19
N HIS A 780 -10.55 12.75 14.18
CA HIS A 780 -10.21 13.15 12.81
C HIS A 780 -9.87 14.64 12.71
N PHE A 781 -10.64 15.52 13.37
CA PHE A 781 -10.38 16.96 13.38
C PHE A 781 -8.99 17.29 13.94
N ARG A 782 -8.64 16.72 15.10
CA ARG A 782 -7.33 16.90 15.74
C ARG A 782 -6.19 16.35 14.88
N GLN A 783 -6.39 15.23 14.19
CA GLN A 783 -5.41 14.67 13.26
C GLN A 783 -5.17 15.56 12.04
N ILE A 784 -6.23 16.12 11.48
CA ILE A 784 -6.17 17.03 10.34
C ILE A 784 -5.39 18.29 10.72
N ILE A 785 -5.72 18.89 11.86
CA ILE A 785 -5.08 20.12 12.34
C ILE A 785 -3.64 19.87 12.79
N GLY A 786 -3.37 18.74 13.43
CA GLY A 786 -2.02 18.37 13.87
C GLY A 786 -1.01 18.26 12.72
N ARG A 787 -1.46 18.19 11.47
CA ARG A 787 -0.60 18.16 10.27
C ARG A 787 -0.25 19.53 9.70
N VAL A 788 -0.89 20.59 10.21
CA VAL A 788 -0.63 21.98 9.81
C VAL A 788 0.63 22.52 10.47
N LYS A 789 1.00 21.99 11.65
CA LYS A 789 2.24 22.33 12.35
C LYS A 789 3.33 21.30 12.03
N ARG A 790 4.54 21.75 11.66
CA ARG A 790 5.68 20.87 11.35
C ARG A 790 6.95 21.16 12.16
N SER A 791 7.16 22.39 12.61
CA SER A 791 8.20 22.74 13.59
C SER A 791 7.67 23.64 14.71
N ASP A 792 8.38 23.72 15.83
CA ASP A 792 8.06 24.64 16.94
C ASP A 792 8.18 26.13 16.58
N LYS A 793 8.66 26.43 15.36
CA LYS A 793 8.79 27.80 14.83
C LYS A 793 7.70 28.18 13.83
N ASP A 794 6.93 27.22 13.33
CA ASP A 794 5.93 27.46 12.29
C ASP A 794 4.59 27.92 12.87
N LYS A 795 4.03 28.97 12.26
CA LYS A 795 2.66 29.42 12.52
C LYS A 795 1.74 28.85 11.44
N GLY A 796 0.69 28.16 11.86
CA GLY A 796 -0.28 27.55 10.96
C GLY A 796 -1.65 28.23 11.03
N VAL A 797 -2.36 28.28 9.91
CA VAL A 797 -3.76 28.72 9.88
C VAL A 797 -4.69 27.62 9.41
N VAL A 798 -5.74 27.41 10.19
CA VAL A 798 -6.83 26.50 9.85
C VAL A 798 -8.08 27.32 9.64
N LEU A 799 -8.62 27.31 8.44
CA LEU A 799 -9.91 27.93 8.13
C LEU A 799 -11.01 26.85 8.15
N LEU A 800 -12.06 27.02 8.95
CA LEU A 800 -13.18 26.08 9.06
C LEU A 800 -14.50 26.77 8.71
N PHE A 801 -15.13 26.35 7.62
CA PHE A 801 -16.41 26.89 7.12
C PHE A 801 -17.65 26.29 7.85
N ASP A 802 -17.54 25.94 9.13
CA ASP A 802 -18.59 25.23 9.87
C ASP A 802 -18.83 25.79 11.28
N ASP A 803 -19.82 26.69 11.38
CA ASP A 803 -20.23 27.36 12.62
C ASP A 803 -20.70 26.42 13.73
N ARG A 804 -20.95 25.14 13.44
CA ARG A 804 -21.36 24.18 14.48
C ARG A 804 -20.31 24.02 15.57
N ILE A 805 -19.03 24.26 15.25
CA ILE A 805 -17.96 24.26 16.25
C ILE A 805 -18.13 25.36 17.30
N MET A 806 -18.85 26.45 17.00
CA MET A 806 -19.13 27.53 17.94
C MET A 806 -20.51 27.40 18.59
N THR A 807 -21.49 26.87 17.85
CA THR A 807 -22.91 26.95 18.21
C THR A 807 -23.45 25.70 18.90
N LYS A 808 -22.81 24.53 18.78
CA LYS A 808 -23.35 23.26 19.31
C LYS A 808 -22.82 22.90 20.71
N PRO A 809 -23.57 22.11 21.51
CA PRO A 809 -23.16 21.73 22.88
C PRO A 809 -21.83 20.96 22.96
N TYR A 810 -21.46 20.27 21.88
CA TYR A 810 -20.23 19.48 21.80
C TYR A 810 -18.98 20.30 21.45
N LYS A 811 -19.08 21.64 21.33
CA LYS A 811 -17.95 22.51 20.94
C LYS A 811 -16.68 22.29 21.77
N ASN A 812 -16.84 22.06 23.07
CA ASN A 812 -15.72 21.89 23.99
C ASN A 812 -14.91 20.63 23.66
N ALA A 813 -15.50 19.62 23.02
CA ALA A 813 -14.75 18.43 22.60
C ALA A 813 -13.72 18.77 21.50
N PHE A 814 -14.06 19.69 20.59
CA PHE A 814 -13.18 20.15 19.52
C PHE A 814 -12.18 21.21 20.00
N LEU A 815 -12.65 22.18 20.81
CA LEU A 815 -11.87 23.37 21.18
C LEU A 815 -11.00 23.21 22.43
N LYS A 816 -11.07 22.07 23.15
CA LYS A 816 -10.39 21.83 24.44
C LYS A 816 -8.93 22.29 24.51
N TYR A 817 -8.17 22.13 23.43
CA TYR A 817 -6.72 22.37 23.39
C TYR A 817 -6.32 23.65 22.63
N PHE A 818 -7.29 24.45 22.19
CA PHE A 818 -7.03 25.73 21.54
C PHE A 818 -7.01 26.84 22.59
N PRO A 819 -5.98 27.69 22.62
CA PRO A 819 -6.05 28.95 23.37
C PRO A 819 -7.20 29.80 22.84
N GLU A 820 -7.97 30.43 23.72
CA GLU A 820 -9.12 31.25 23.32
C GLU A 820 -8.70 32.41 22.40
N GLU A 821 -7.50 32.96 22.60
CA GLU A 821 -6.91 34.02 21.79
C GLU A 821 -6.59 33.61 20.33
N ASN A 822 -6.54 32.31 20.05
CA ASN A 822 -6.25 31.76 18.72
C ASN A 822 -7.51 31.37 17.94
N ILE A 823 -8.70 31.57 18.51
CA ILE A 823 -9.98 31.25 17.89
C ILE A 823 -10.62 32.54 17.37
N PHE A 824 -10.70 32.67 16.05
CA PHE A 824 -11.28 33.81 15.36
C PHE A 824 -12.62 33.41 14.75
N HIS A 825 -13.68 34.19 14.98
CA HIS A 825 -14.99 33.99 14.37
C HIS A 825 -15.48 35.31 13.76
N ASP A 826 -15.00 35.59 12.54
CA ASP A 826 -15.02 36.94 11.96
C ASP A 826 -15.07 36.89 10.40
N THR A 827 -14.95 38.04 9.75
CA THR A 827 -15.17 38.28 8.31
C THR A 827 -13.90 38.11 7.46
N ARG A 828 -14.07 38.04 6.14
CA ARG A 828 -12.99 37.90 5.15
C ARG A 828 -11.94 39.02 5.23
N GLU A 829 -12.32 40.23 5.64
CA GLU A 829 -11.37 41.34 5.89
C GLU A 829 -10.42 41.04 7.04
N SER A 830 -10.93 40.47 8.14
CA SER A 830 -10.11 40.08 9.29
C SER A 830 -9.22 38.88 8.96
N PHE A 831 -9.68 37.96 8.10
CA PHE A 831 -8.84 36.88 7.60
C PHE A 831 -7.67 37.40 6.78
N LYS A 832 -7.90 38.37 5.89
CA LYS A 832 -6.83 39.05 5.15
C LYS A 832 -5.80 39.68 6.10
N ALA A 833 -6.27 40.36 7.15
CA ALA A 833 -5.38 40.93 8.17
C ALA A 833 -4.55 39.84 8.88
N LEU A 834 -5.15 38.69 9.17
CA LEU A 834 -4.49 37.53 9.77
C LEU A 834 -3.34 37.00 8.91
N LEU A 835 -3.49 37.02 7.58
CA LEU A 835 -2.49 36.53 6.64
C LEU A 835 -1.22 37.40 6.60
N PHE A 836 -1.33 38.70 6.85
CA PHE A 836 -0.16 39.59 6.94
C PHE A 836 0.75 39.28 8.15
N ASP A 837 0.22 38.62 9.18
CA ASP A 837 0.95 38.24 10.40
C ASP A 837 1.63 36.84 10.33
N LEU A 838 1.52 36.15 9.18
CA LEU A 838 2.05 34.80 8.89
C LEU A 838 3.27 34.83 7.98
#